data_AF-A0A0J7IQW5-F1
#
_entry.id   AF-A0A0J7IQW5-F1
#
_cell.length_a   1.000
_cell.length_b   1.000
_cell.length_c   1.000
_cell.angle_alpha   90.00
_cell.angle_beta   90.00
_cell.angle_gamma   90.00
#
_symmetry.space_group_name_H-M   'P 1'
#
loop_
_entity.id
_entity.type
_entity.pdbx_description
1 polymer ?
#
loop_
_entity_poly.entity_id
_entity_poly.type
_entity_poly.pdbx_seq_one_letter_code
_entity_poly.pdbx_strand_id
1 'polypeptide(L)'
;MNTLKSINIQEYAEKINYTALINCYMKEFTNWSRYLGIPKYDIAIAKNLRKTPTNLHIRIDFSSIGCDIYIPVTYFSESGRHLFDFPVLRRILETDEVAEVDIYGFMALTAEYAKNSYQNIDASTVMERLNNSIENLSTYLEYLVENNKSANDLEMSFIEAEQSLILGHILHPVPKSKQGFNQQDLLVYSPETSGKFQLFYFLINPENIVEKNADGELVSQRLGEKIYPLLNTEHKKLWDKFPDYQIVPMHPWEAEYLLAQENVQIMQEQGILFALGHYGEHFTPTSSVRTVYSETNKWMFKFSLHVKITNSERINLYPELHRGYDISQLLKTDWGKNLQKDFPEIDFMVDPAFIAVKFNDKIINGFNISIRRNPFYGENKNKNVTLLAALCQDGILGQPSRLQNIIVNTARNLGLSVEQVALDWFKQYLHICVRPIVGILNKYGLACEFHQQNVMIELDKNSFPAKIYFRDNQGFFFREGRKELVSNALPGIAGESQSIIDEESLAPKYTYYLVTNNILGVVNALGCNQLADERKLINLVYKAFKELENEDETGLVSYIINKRNWYTKGNLITSLQNINEANENLEYPAVFLDTPNPLNKYFFSNKLIKPETKETVYSRYFEEENINISIRPFDIEKDFEMIHEWFNMEHAKPFWKMDGPKRDLELWFRTILPSDEQHSFIGYVNDVPQFSFEPYWPMRDIVGAYYEALPTDYGTHFFVAETQKDKKFSFQSFQVALDYIFMLPEVGKCIGEASVDAVPTDRIITKLGYTREGVIEMPHKTAYLTFCTREGYWEKCPESRLEAKSV
;
A
#
# COMPACT_ATOMS: atom_id res chain seq x y z
N MET A 1 22.73 -4.58 -29.27
CA MET A 1 22.51 -6.04 -29.11
C MET A 1 21.28 -6.20 -28.25
N ASN A 2 20.28 -6.95 -28.70
CA ASN A 2 18.97 -7.03 -28.03
C ASN A 2 19.10 -7.89 -26.75
N THR A 3 19.38 -7.25 -25.61
CA THR A 3 19.51 -7.85 -24.27
C THR A 3 18.23 -8.55 -23.79
N LEU A 4 17.10 -8.29 -24.46
CA LEU A 4 15.81 -8.93 -24.18
C LEU A 4 15.79 -10.45 -24.46
N LYS A 5 16.60 -10.95 -25.41
CA LYS A 5 16.60 -12.39 -25.78
C LYS A 5 17.34 -13.30 -24.79
N SER A 6 18.07 -12.75 -23.82
CA SER A 6 18.82 -13.54 -22.82
C SER A 6 18.11 -13.69 -21.47
N ILE A 7 16.95 -13.05 -21.28
CA ILE A 7 16.17 -13.12 -20.04
C ILE A 7 15.30 -14.37 -20.09
N ASN A 8 15.41 -15.25 -19.08
CA ASN A 8 14.46 -16.33 -18.87
C ASN A 8 13.13 -15.74 -18.37
N ILE A 9 12.12 -15.70 -19.24
CA ILE A 9 10.83 -15.04 -18.95
C ILE A 9 10.11 -15.69 -17.78
N GLN A 10 10.13 -17.03 -17.71
CA GLN A 10 9.49 -17.78 -16.62
C GLN A 10 10.12 -17.41 -15.27
N GLU A 11 11.46 -17.44 -15.19
CA GLU A 11 12.19 -17.07 -13.97
C GLU A 11 11.94 -15.60 -13.58
N TYR A 12 11.84 -14.70 -14.56
CA TYR A 12 11.51 -13.30 -14.31
C TYR A 12 10.09 -13.13 -13.77
N ALA A 13 9.10 -13.83 -14.34
CA ALA A 13 7.72 -13.81 -13.85
C ALA A 13 7.61 -14.36 -12.42
N GLU A 14 8.34 -15.44 -12.11
CA GLU A 14 8.44 -16.00 -10.76
C GLU A 14 9.02 -14.98 -9.78
N LYS A 15 10.14 -14.32 -10.10
CA LYS A 15 10.76 -13.30 -9.24
C LYS A 15 9.83 -12.11 -8.95
N ILE A 16 9.06 -11.67 -9.95
CA ILE A 16 8.08 -10.58 -9.77
C ILE A 16 6.96 -11.02 -8.80
N ASN A 17 6.38 -12.21 -9.00
CA ASN A 17 5.34 -12.73 -8.10
C ASN A 17 5.91 -12.99 -6.69
N TYR A 18 7.14 -13.47 -6.58
CA TYR A 18 7.78 -13.74 -5.29
C TYR A 18 8.04 -12.44 -4.52
N THR A 19 8.52 -11.40 -5.22
CA THR A 19 8.68 -10.05 -4.64
C THR A 19 7.35 -9.49 -4.14
N ALA A 20 6.27 -9.65 -4.91
CA ALA A 20 4.93 -9.21 -4.48
C ALA A 20 4.43 -9.98 -3.25
N LEU A 21 4.63 -11.31 -3.22
CA LEU A 21 4.27 -12.17 -2.10
C LEU A 21 5.00 -11.79 -0.80
N ILE A 22 6.32 -11.60 -0.87
CA ILE A 22 7.13 -11.19 0.29
C ILE A 22 6.67 -9.82 0.81
N ASN A 23 6.40 -8.86 -0.08
CA ASN A 23 5.89 -7.55 0.34
C ASN A 23 4.51 -7.65 1.00
N CYS A 24 3.60 -8.49 0.51
CA CYS A 24 2.33 -8.72 1.19
C CYS A 24 2.54 -9.35 2.57
N TYR A 25 3.45 -10.32 2.68
CA TYR A 25 3.80 -10.94 3.95
C TYR A 25 4.30 -9.90 4.96
N MET A 26 5.28 -9.07 4.58
CA MET A 26 5.86 -8.06 5.46
C MET A 26 4.86 -6.98 5.88
N LYS A 27 3.88 -6.68 5.02
CA LYS A 27 2.82 -5.72 5.36
C LYS A 27 1.83 -6.30 6.38
N GLU A 28 1.54 -7.59 6.30
CA GLU A 28 0.42 -8.22 7.01
C GLU A 28 0.84 -9.01 8.25
N PHE A 29 2.12 -9.31 8.40
CA PHE A 29 2.70 -10.00 9.56
C PHE A 29 3.80 -9.17 10.22
N THR A 30 4.05 -9.43 11.50
CA THR A 30 5.01 -8.67 12.32
C THR A 30 6.22 -9.49 12.79
N ASN A 31 6.24 -10.80 12.53
CA ASN A 31 7.33 -11.71 12.92
C ASN A 31 8.52 -11.63 11.96
N TRP A 32 8.87 -10.43 11.50
CA TRP A 32 10.03 -10.21 10.66
C TRP A 32 10.87 -9.04 11.19
N SER A 33 12.14 -9.04 10.84
CA SER A 33 13.10 -8.00 11.24
C SER A 33 14.10 -7.78 10.11
N ARG A 34 14.67 -6.57 10.03
CA ARG A 34 15.88 -6.37 9.22
C ARG A 34 17.04 -7.08 9.90
N TYR A 35 17.99 -7.60 9.12
CA TYR A 35 19.17 -8.29 9.61
C TYR A 35 20.40 -7.77 8.85
N LEU A 36 21.42 -7.30 9.56
CA LEU A 36 22.58 -6.64 8.96
C LEU A 36 23.88 -7.43 9.15
N GLY A 37 24.59 -7.63 8.04
CA GLY A 37 25.93 -8.18 7.97
C GLY A 37 25.99 -9.71 8.05
N ILE A 38 27.20 -10.23 8.25
CA ILE A 38 27.47 -11.67 8.34
C ILE A 38 27.82 -12.00 9.79
N PRO A 39 27.15 -12.97 10.43
CA PRO A 39 27.43 -13.30 11.82
C PRO A 39 28.78 -13.99 12.00
N LYS A 40 29.37 -13.76 13.18
CA LYS A 40 30.64 -14.34 13.63
C LYS A 40 30.41 -15.64 14.40
N TYR A 41 29.36 -15.71 15.21
CA TYR A 41 29.08 -16.85 16.11
C TYR A 41 28.03 -17.82 15.56
N ASP A 42 27.34 -17.47 14.47
CA ASP A 42 26.42 -18.36 13.73
C ASP A 42 27.05 -18.84 12.40
N ILE A 43 27.86 -19.90 12.49
CA ILE A 43 28.66 -20.39 11.34
C ILE A 43 27.77 -20.89 10.20
N ALA A 44 26.65 -21.56 10.54
CA ALA A 44 25.76 -22.18 9.58
C ALA A 44 25.13 -21.13 8.66
N ILE A 45 24.58 -20.06 9.23
CA ILE A 45 23.97 -18.99 8.44
C ILE A 45 25.05 -18.11 7.77
N ALA A 46 26.17 -17.83 8.45
CA ALA A 46 27.25 -17.01 7.91
C ALA A 46 27.77 -17.53 6.56
N LYS A 47 27.96 -18.86 6.44
CA LYS A 47 28.42 -19.49 5.20
C LYS A 47 27.47 -19.23 4.03
N ASN A 48 26.17 -19.14 4.28
CA ASN A 48 25.16 -19.00 3.23
C ASN A 48 24.86 -17.53 2.93
N LEU A 49 24.81 -16.65 3.93
CA LEU A 49 24.65 -15.20 3.71
C LEU A 49 25.80 -14.61 2.89
N ARG A 50 27.03 -15.13 3.02
CA ARG A 50 28.17 -14.73 2.17
C ARG A 50 27.96 -14.96 0.67
N LYS A 51 27.02 -15.81 0.29
CA LYS A 51 26.67 -16.10 -1.11
C LYS A 51 25.58 -15.19 -1.66
N THR A 52 24.90 -14.46 -0.78
CA THR A 52 23.84 -13.52 -1.17
C THR A 52 24.44 -12.19 -1.63
N PRO A 53 23.76 -11.44 -2.50
CA PRO A 53 24.35 -10.27 -3.17
C PRO A 53 24.40 -9.02 -2.30
N THR A 54 23.70 -8.99 -1.16
CA THR A 54 23.61 -7.83 -0.28
C THR A 54 23.95 -8.18 1.17
N ASN A 55 24.26 -7.15 1.96
CA ASN A 55 24.57 -7.28 3.39
C ASN A 55 23.34 -7.03 4.29
N LEU A 56 22.20 -6.64 3.70
CA LEU A 56 20.94 -6.41 4.40
C LEU A 56 19.95 -7.49 3.99
N HIS A 57 19.36 -8.13 4.98
CA HIS A 57 18.35 -9.16 4.79
C HIS A 57 17.08 -8.81 5.56
N ILE A 58 15.95 -9.36 5.14
CA ILE A 58 14.80 -9.55 6.02
C ILE A 58 14.91 -10.95 6.61
N ARG A 59 14.91 -11.02 7.94
CA ARG A 59 14.75 -12.26 8.70
C ARG A 59 13.27 -12.43 9.04
N ILE A 60 12.65 -13.54 8.64
CA ILE A 60 11.30 -13.93 9.08
C ILE A 60 11.42 -15.06 10.10
N ASP A 61 10.79 -14.87 11.25
CA ASP A 61 10.80 -15.82 12.36
C ASP A 61 9.63 -16.80 12.26
N PHE A 62 9.93 -18.00 11.76
CA PHE A 62 9.00 -19.11 11.67
C PHE A 62 9.30 -20.18 12.74
N SER A 63 9.81 -19.78 13.91
CA SER A 63 10.20 -20.70 14.97
C SER A 63 9.06 -21.60 15.45
N SER A 64 7.82 -21.11 15.42
CA SER A 64 6.62 -21.91 15.74
C SER A 64 6.40 -23.11 14.79
N ILE A 65 6.99 -23.07 13.59
CA ILE A 65 6.97 -24.13 12.58
C ILE A 65 8.39 -24.66 12.28
N GLY A 66 9.36 -24.40 13.16
CA GLY A 66 10.69 -25.02 13.16
C GLY A 66 11.74 -24.44 12.19
N CYS A 67 11.54 -23.24 11.63
CA CYS A 67 12.51 -22.63 10.71
C CYS A 67 12.64 -21.10 10.85
N ASP A 68 13.64 -20.51 10.22
CA ASP A 68 13.66 -19.08 9.90
C ASP A 68 14.13 -18.82 8.47
N ILE A 69 13.74 -17.68 7.92
CA ILE A 69 13.99 -17.31 6.52
C ILE A 69 14.83 -16.03 6.47
N TYR A 70 15.76 -15.96 5.52
CA TYR A 70 16.60 -14.79 5.23
C TYR A 70 16.44 -14.42 3.75
N ILE A 71 15.94 -13.20 3.51
CA ILE A 71 15.66 -12.66 2.17
C ILE A 71 16.62 -11.50 1.90
N PRO A 72 17.48 -11.57 0.88
CA PRO A 72 18.34 -10.45 0.48
C PRO A 72 17.52 -9.21 0.08
N VAL A 73 17.89 -8.04 0.59
CA VAL A 73 17.23 -6.76 0.29
C VAL A 73 18.15 -5.90 -0.57
N THR A 74 17.66 -5.45 -1.73
CA THR A 74 18.36 -4.49 -2.59
C THR A 74 17.89 -3.07 -2.35
N TYR A 75 16.64 -2.90 -1.91
CA TYR A 75 16.09 -1.61 -1.54
C TYR A 75 15.06 -1.75 -0.42
N PHE A 76 15.36 -1.17 0.75
CA PHE A 76 14.41 -1.10 1.86
C PHE A 76 13.61 0.21 1.77
N SER A 77 12.37 0.12 1.31
CA SER A 77 11.45 1.27 1.24
C SER A 77 10.89 1.71 2.59
N GLU A 78 10.76 3.02 2.78
CA GLU A 78 10.10 3.65 3.92
C GLU A 78 8.57 3.73 3.72
N SER A 79 8.09 3.63 2.48
CA SER A 79 6.67 3.59 2.10
C SER A 79 6.07 2.17 2.03
N GLY A 80 6.86 1.15 2.37
CA GLY A 80 6.37 -0.21 2.68
C GLY A 80 6.45 -1.22 1.54
N ARG A 81 6.99 -0.87 0.38
CA ARG A 81 7.27 -1.84 -0.71
C ARG A 81 8.76 -1.92 -1.01
N HIS A 82 9.37 -3.03 -0.65
CA HIS A 82 10.80 -3.29 -0.76
C HIS A 82 11.14 -4.00 -2.08
N LEU A 83 12.41 -3.89 -2.49
CA LEU A 83 12.99 -4.71 -3.56
C LEU A 83 13.94 -5.73 -2.95
N PHE A 84 13.87 -6.95 -3.45
CA PHE A 84 14.65 -8.09 -2.97
C PHE A 84 15.60 -8.60 -4.05
N ASP A 85 16.54 -9.43 -3.63
CA ASP A 85 17.31 -10.30 -4.51
C ASP A 85 17.16 -11.76 -4.07
N PHE A 86 17.69 -12.67 -4.88
CA PHE A 86 17.59 -14.11 -4.70
C PHE A 86 18.99 -14.75 -4.63
N PRO A 87 19.16 -15.89 -3.96
CA PRO A 87 18.11 -16.77 -3.40
C PRO A 87 17.58 -16.33 -2.03
N VAL A 88 16.33 -16.71 -1.74
CA VAL A 88 15.77 -16.69 -0.39
C VAL A 88 16.21 -17.96 0.33
N LEU A 89 16.72 -17.82 1.56
CA LEU A 89 17.29 -18.91 2.33
C LEU A 89 16.38 -19.30 3.49
N ARG A 90 16.14 -20.60 3.67
CA ARG A 90 15.48 -21.18 4.84
C ARG A 90 16.50 -21.95 5.66
N ARG A 91 16.54 -21.74 6.97
CA ARG A 91 17.26 -22.57 7.92
C ARG A 91 16.28 -23.38 8.77
N ILE A 92 16.54 -24.68 8.92
CA ILE A 92 15.83 -25.55 9.86
C ILE A 92 16.48 -25.38 11.24
N LEU A 93 15.71 -25.02 12.25
CA LEU A 93 16.26 -24.66 13.58
C LEU A 93 16.82 -25.88 14.33
N GLU A 94 16.28 -27.07 14.11
CA GLU A 94 16.75 -28.30 14.77
C GLU A 94 18.13 -28.76 14.27
N THR A 95 18.39 -28.63 12.97
CA THR A 95 19.58 -29.20 12.31
C THR A 95 20.59 -28.16 11.86
N ASP A 96 20.25 -26.87 11.90
CA ASP A 96 21.00 -25.76 11.30
C ASP A 96 21.24 -25.92 9.78
N GLU A 97 20.49 -26.81 9.11
CA GLU A 97 20.56 -26.99 7.67
C GLU A 97 19.94 -25.79 6.96
N VAL A 98 20.68 -25.24 5.98
CA VAL A 98 20.24 -24.09 5.19
C VAL A 98 20.06 -24.50 3.74
N ALA A 99 18.89 -24.20 3.18
CA ALA A 99 18.55 -24.46 1.78
C ALA A 99 17.85 -23.24 1.16
N GLU A 100 17.83 -23.17 -0.17
CA GLU A 100 17.04 -22.17 -0.88
C GLU A 100 15.55 -22.53 -0.80
N VAL A 101 14.69 -21.51 -0.74
CA VAL A 101 13.23 -21.68 -0.77
C VAL A 101 12.65 -20.90 -1.93
N ASP A 102 11.98 -21.62 -2.83
CA ASP A 102 11.27 -21.03 -3.96
C ASP A 102 9.95 -20.38 -3.50
N ILE A 103 9.26 -19.75 -4.45
CA ILE A 103 8.02 -19.03 -4.18
C ILE A 103 6.91 -19.94 -3.60
N TYR A 104 6.83 -21.20 -4.05
CA TYR A 104 5.84 -22.15 -3.60
C TYR A 104 6.13 -22.60 -2.17
N GLY A 105 7.39 -22.93 -1.86
CA GLY A 105 7.83 -23.24 -0.51
C GLY A 105 7.57 -22.08 0.45
N PHE A 106 7.81 -20.84 0.03
CA PHE A 106 7.51 -19.66 0.84
C PHE A 106 6.01 -19.46 1.07
N MET A 107 5.18 -19.65 0.04
CA MET A 107 3.71 -19.62 0.16
C MET A 107 3.21 -20.70 1.12
N ALA A 108 3.76 -21.91 1.05
CA ALA A 108 3.40 -23.01 1.96
C ALA A 108 3.73 -22.68 3.42
N LEU A 109 4.94 -22.17 3.69
CA LEU A 109 5.35 -21.74 5.04
C LEU A 109 4.48 -20.59 5.56
N THR A 110 4.17 -19.64 4.68
CA THR A 110 3.26 -18.52 4.99
C THR A 110 1.88 -19.01 5.38
N ALA A 111 1.29 -19.91 4.58
CA ALA A 111 -0.03 -20.47 4.85
C ALA A 111 -0.04 -21.29 6.16
N GLU A 112 1.02 -22.08 6.42
CA GLU A 112 1.15 -22.84 7.65
C GLU A 112 1.25 -21.93 8.88
N TYR A 113 2.08 -20.89 8.81
CA TYR A 113 2.19 -19.91 9.89
C TYR A 113 0.88 -19.15 10.14
N ALA A 114 0.15 -18.79 9.07
CA ALA A 114 -1.11 -18.08 9.17
C ALA A 114 -2.19 -18.86 9.94
N LYS A 115 -2.13 -20.20 9.96
CA LYS A 115 -3.08 -21.04 10.73
C LYS A 115 -3.03 -20.78 12.24
N ASN A 116 -1.93 -20.21 12.75
CA ASN A 116 -1.83 -19.83 14.17
C ASN A 116 -2.79 -18.69 14.55
N SER A 117 -3.19 -17.85 13.58
CA SER A 117 -4.03 -16.67 13.81
C SER A 117 -5.36 -16.71 13.06
N TYR A 118 -5.49 -17.55 12.03
CA TYR A 118 -6.66 -17.60 11.16
C TYR A 118 -7.13 -19.04 10.93
N GLN A 119 -8.43 -19.28 11.07
CA GLN A 119 -9.00 -20.63 11.06
C GLN A 119 -9.25 -21.18 9.65
N ASN A 120 -9.54 -20.31 8.66
CA ASN A 120 -10.04 -20.69 7.35
C ASN A 120 -8.98 -20.59 6.24
N ILE A 121 -7.76 -21.06 6.48
CA ILE A 121 -6.67 -20.99 5.48
C ILE A 121 -6.82 -22.09 4.42
N ASP A 122 -6.98 -21.70 3.15
CA ASP A 122 -7.05 -22.56 1.96
C ASP A 122 -5.77 -22.42 1.12
N ALA A 123 -4.73 -23.15 1.54
CA ALA A 123 -3.44 -23.12 0.87
C ALA A 123 -3.52 -23.67 -0.58
N SER A 124 -4.36 -24.67 -0.82
CA SER A 124 -4.54 -25.29 -2.15
C SER A 124 -4.99 -24.28 -3.20
N THR A 125 -6.09 -23.57 -2.94
CA THR A 125 -6.66 -22.62 -3.90
C THR A 125 -5.70 -21.46 -4.17
N VAL A 126 -4.98 -20.99 -3.14
CA VAL A 126 -4.00 -19.91 -3.33
C VAL A 126 -2.78 -20.37 -4.14
N MET A 127 -2.32 -21.60 -3.96
CA MET A 127 -1.23 -22.17 -4.76
C MET A 127 -1.61 -22.29 -6.24
N GLU A 128 -2.83 -22.74 -6.54
CA GLU A 128 -3.34 -22.78 -7.92
C GLU A 128 -3.41 -21.37 -8.54
N ARG A 129 -3.91 -20.39 -7.77
CA ARG A 129 -3.96 -18.99 -8.19
C ARG A 129 -2.58 -18.39 -8.41
N LEU A 130 -1.59 -18.78 -7.59
CA LEU A 130 -0.20 -18.35 -7.72
C LEU A 130 0.42 -18.89 -9.01
N ASN A 131 0.27 -20.19 -9.28
CA ASN A 131 0.73 -20.79 -10.53
C ASN A 131 0.09 -20.10 -11.74
N ASN A 132 -1.24 -19.90 -11.71
CA ASN A 132 -1.94 -19.18 -12.78
C ASN A 132 -1.44 -17.73 -12.96
N SER A 133 -1.11 -17.03 -11.87
CA SER A 133 -0.56 -15.67 -11.94
C SER A 133 0.82 -15.65 -12.62
N ILE A 134 1.69 -16.61 -12.31
CA ILE A 134 3.02 -16.73 -12.91
C ILE A 134 2.90 -17.07 -14.40
N GLU A 135 2.12 -18.10 -14.75
CA GLU A 135 1.90 -18.52 -16.15
C GLU A 135 1.34 -17.37 -16.99
N ASN A 136 0.31 -16.67 -16.50
CA ASN A 136 -0.27 -15.54 -17.21
C ASN A 136 0.75 -14.42 -17.43
N LEU A 137 1.56 -14.08 -16.42
CA LEU A 137 2.60 -13.06 -16.56
C LEU A 137 3.66 -13.49 -17.58
N SER A 138 4.10 -14.75 -17.56
CA SER A 138 5.02 -15.30 -18.56
C SER A 138 4.47 -15.14 -19.97
N THR A 139 3.21 -15.52 -20.21
CA THR A 139 2.53 -15.35 -21.50
C THR A 139 2.49 -13.88 -21.95
N TYR A 140 2.19 -12.94 -21.04
CA TYR A 140 2.19 -11.52 -21.41
C TYR A 140 3.57 -10.99 -21.76
N LEU A 141 4.60 -11.40 -21.01
CA LEU A 141 5.99 -11.00 -21.26
C LEU A 141 6.52 -11.58 -22.58
N GLU A 142 6.20 -12.84 -22.90
CA GLU A 142 6.47 -13.45 -24.20
C GLU A 142 5.80 -12.65 -25.32
N TYR A 143 4.51 -12.34 -25.16
CA TYR A 143 3.77 -11.54 -26.12
C TYR A 143 4.39 -10.16 -26.34
N LEU A 144 4.82 -9.46 -25.28
CA LEU A 144 5.50 -8.17 -25.36
C LEU A 144 6.80 -8.26 -26.17
N VAL A 145 7.61 -9.29 -25.92
CA VAL A 145 8.89 -9.51 -26.62
C VAL A 145 8.66 -9.86 -28.09
N GLU A 146 7.73 -10.77 -28.38
CA GLU A 146 7.44 -11.22 -29.75
C GLU A 146 6.86 -10.12 -30.63
N ASN A 147 6.03 -9.24 -30.05
CA ASN A 147 5.37 -8.16 -30.77
C ASN A 147 6.10 -6.81 -30.63
N ASN A 148 7.25 -6.78 -29.95
CA ASN A 148 8.06 -5.58 -29.71
C ASN A 148 7.22 -4.40 -29.14
N LYS A 149 6.27 -4.73 -28.26
CA LYS A 149 5.34 -3.76 -27.65
C LYS A 149 6.04 -3.04 -26.50
N SER A 150 5.96 -1.71 -26.50
CA SER A 150 6.47 -0.89 -25.40
C SER A 150 5.40 -0.73 -24.30
N ALA A 151 5.87 -0.68 -23.05
CA ALA A 151 5.05 -0.38 -21.88
C ALA A 151 5.57 0.85 -21.11
N ASN A 152 6.65 1.50 -21.59
CA ASN A 152 7.36 2.57 -20.87
C ASN A 152 7.65 3.81 -21.73
N ASP A 153 6.88 4.01 -22.81
CA ASP A 153 6.98 5.20 -23.67
C ASP A 153 6.69 6.50 -22.90
N LEU A 154 7.38 7.58 -23.30
CA LEU A 154 7.26 8.89 -22.66
C LEU A 154 5.83 9.44 -22.75
N GLU A 155 5.29 9.47 -23.97
CA GLU A 155 3.92 9.88 -24.25
C GLU A 155 3.07 8.63 -24.53
N MET A 156 1.87 8.61 -23.96
CA MET A 156 0.89 7.55 -24.22
C MET A 156 -0.50 8.16 -24.25
N SER A 157 -1.30 7.70 -25.20
CA SER A 157 -2.75 7.87 -25.15
C SER A 157 -3.36 7.17 -23.93
N PHE A 158 -4.60 7.51 -23.61
CA PHE A 158 -5.36 6.86 -22.55
C PHE A 158 -5.33 5.33 -22.66
N ILE A 159 -5.60 4.78 -23.85
CA ILE A 159 -5.70 3.32 -23.99
C ILE A 159 -4.33 2.63 -23.95
N GLU A 160 -3.28 3.25 -24.48
CA GLU A 160 -1.92 2.73 -24.36
C GLU A 160 -1.50 2.65 -22.88
N ALA A 161 -1.80 3.69 -22.10
CA ALA A 161 -1.52 3.69 -20.67
C ALA A 161 -2.32 2.62 -19.91
N GLU A 162 -3.61 2.43 -20.21
CA GLU A 162 -4.43 1.35 -19.66
C GLU A 162 -3.87 -0.06 -19.96
N GLN A 163 -3.24 -0.22 -21.13
CA GLN A 163 -2.70 -1.48 -21.63
C GLN A 163 -1.23 -1.69 -21.30
N SER A 164 -0.63 -0.74 -20.58
CA SER A 164 0.77 -0.79 -20.17
C SER A 164 0.98 -1.39 -18.78
N LEU A 165 -0.07 -1.65 -17.98
CA LEU A 165 0.05 -2.27 -16.64
C LEU A 165 0.31 -3.78 -16.74
N ILE A 166 1.55 -4.17 -17.04
CA ILE A 166 1.93 -5.56 -17.30
C ILE A 166 2.12 -6.35 -16.01
N LEU A 167 2.74 -5.76 -14.99
CA LEU A 167 3.09 -6.47 -13.75
C LEU A 167 1.89 -6.64 -12.79
N GLY A 168 0.87 -5.77 -12.91
CA GLY A 168 -0.33 -5.82 -12.08
C GLY A 168 -0.14 -5.17 -10.71
N HIS A 169 -0.93 -5.59 -9.72
CA HIS A 169 -0.85 -5.02 -8.39
C HIS A 169 0.37 -5.55 -7.61
N ILE A 170 1.41 -4.74 -7.51
CA ILE A 170 2.68 -5.04 -6.83
C ILE A 170 2.59 -5.34 -5.31
N LEU A 171 1.42 -5.19 -4.70
CA LEU A 171 1.12 -5.53 -3.30
C LEU A 171 -0.09 -6.49 -3.22
N HIS A 172 -0.14 -7.46 -4.14
CA HIS A 172 -1.10 -8.55 -4.15
C HIS A 172 -0.32 -9.87 -4.35
N PRO A 173 -0.67 -10.98 -3.66
CA PRO A 173 0.10 -12.23 -3.78
C PRO A 173 -0.04 -12.91 -5.14
N VAL A 174 -1.14 -12.65 -5.86
CA VAL A 174 -1.45 -13.26 -7.16
C VAL A 174 -1.94 -12.22 -8.18
N PRO A 175 -1.10 -11.22 -8.55
CA PRO A 175 -1.51 -10.00 -9.24
C PRO A 175 -2.05 -10.21 -10.66
N LYS A 176 -1.72 -11.34 -11.30
CA LYS A 176 -2.11 -11.67 -12.68
C LYS A 176 -2.99 -12.92 -12.77
N SER A 177 -3.47 -13.43 -11.63
CA SER A 177 -4.44 -14.52 -11.63
C SER A 177 -5.76 -14.07 -12.25
N LYS A 178 -6.26 -14.86 -13.21
CA LYS A 178 -7.50 -14.65 -13.97
C LYS A 178 -8.22 -15.99 -14.13
N GLN A 179 -8.81 -16.51 -13.05
CA GLN A 179 -9.47 -17.83 -13.08
C GLN A 179 -10.79 -17.75 -13.87
N GLY A 180 -10.90 -18.57 -14.92
CA GLY A 180 -12.03 -18.60 -15.85
C GLY A 180 -11.59 -18.48 -17.32
N PHE A 181 -10.47 -17.81 -17.58
CA PHE A 181 -9.91 -17.70 -18.93
C PHE A 181 -8.98 -18.86 -19.27
N ASN A 182 -9.11 -19.37 -20.50
CA ASN A 182 -8.09 -20.22 -21.12
C ASN A 182 -6.99 -19.37 -21.81
N GLN A 183 -5.96 -19.99 -22.37
CA GLN A 183 -4.86 -19.27 -23.03
C GLN A 183 -5.31 -18.37 -24.20
N GLN A 184 -6.29 -18.81 -25.00
CA GLN A 184 -6.81 -18.01 -26.11
C GLN A 184 -7.59 -16.80 -25.59
N ASP A 185 -8.41 -16.99 -24.55
CA ASP A 185 -9.16 -15.92 -23.89
C ASP A 185 -8.20 -14.85 -23.35
N LEU A 186 -7.08 -15.27 -22.74
CA LEU A 186 -6.08 -14.34 -22.22
C LEU A 186 -5.54 -13.44 -23.33
N LEU A 187 -5.22 -13.96 -24.52
CA LEU A 187 -4.68 -13.15 -25.62
C LEU A 187 -5.71 -12.17 -26.19
N VAL A 188 -6.99 -12.53 -26.20
CA VAL A 188 -8.06 -11.72 -26.81
C VAL A 188 -8.65 -10.70 -25.84
N TYR A 189 -8.86 -11.07 -24.58
CA TYR A 189 -9.62 -10.27 -23.61
C TYR A 189 -8.74 -9.55 -22.58
N SER A 190 -7.42 -9.66 -22.67
CA SER A 190 -6.50 -8.99 -21.74
C SER A 190 -5.98 -7.64 -22.25
N PRO A 191 -5.87 -6.61 -21.39
CA PRO A 191 -5.26 -5.33 -21.75
C PRO A 191 -3.76 -5.47 -22.07
N GLU A 192 -3.06 -6.39 -21.40
CA GLU A 192 -1.62 -6.60 -21.57
C GLU A 192 -1.24 -6.95 -23.02
N THR A 193 -2.13 -7.61 -23.75
CA THR A 193 -1.94 -8.01 -25.16
C THR A 193 -2.56 -7.03 -26.16
N SER A 194 -3.19 -5.93 -25.70
CA SER A 194 -3.96 -5.02 -26.57
C SER A 194 -5.01 -5.73 -27.41
N GLY A 195 -5.60 -6.81 -26.87
CA GLY A 195 -6.59 -7.63 -27.57
C GLY A 195 -7.78 -6.80 -28.07
N LYS A 196 -8.34 -7.19 -29.21
CA LYS A 196 -9.47 -6.48 -29.84
C LYS A 196 -10.56 -7.49 -30.21
N PHE A 197 -11.80 -7.13 -29.95
CA PHE A 197 -12.95 -7.98 -30.25
C PHE A 197 -14.20 -7.15 -30.53
N GLN A 198 -15.11 -7.72 -31.31
CA GLN A 198 -16.47 -7.18 -31.44
C GLN A 198 -17.31 -7.63 -30.25
N LEU A 199 -18.21 -6.76 -29.78
CA LEU A 199 -19.16 -7.12 -28.73
C LEU A 199 -20.16 -8.16 -29.25
N PHE A 200 -20.66 -8.99 -28.33
CA PHE A 200 -21.79 -9.87 -28.58
C PHE A 200 -23.09 -9.09 -28.33
N TYR A 201 -24.18 -9.41 -29.04
CA TYR A 201 -25.47 -8.75 -28.83
C TYR A 201 -26.59 -9.74 -28.60
N PHE A 202 -27.48 -9.38 -27.68
CA PHE A 202 -28.78 -10.03 -27.49
C PHE A 202 -29.90 -9.09 -27.96
N LEU A 203 -30.97 -9.67 -28.47
CA LEU A 203 -32.25 -9.00 -28.72
C LEU A 203 -33.23 -9.45 -27.63
N ILE A 204 -33.71 -8.54 -26.78
CA ILE A 204 -34.44 -8.88 -25.55
C ILE A 204 -35.76 -8.10 -25.48
N ASN A 205 -36.81 -8.74 -24.97
CA ASN A 205 -38.09 -8.11 -24.67
C ASN A 205 -37.89 -6.93 -23.68
N PRO A 206 -38.39 -5.72 -24.00
CA PRO A 206 -38.24 -4.54 -23.13
C PRO A 206 -38.82 -4.72 -21.72
N GLU A 207 -39.82 -5.58 -21.51
CA GLU A 207 -40.37 -5.87 -20.17
C GLU A 207 -39.35 -6.53 -19.22
N ASN A 208 -38.31 -7.13 -19.80
CA ASN A 208 -37.22 -7.80 -19.09
C ASN A 208 -35.97 -6.92 -18.94
N ILE A 209 -35.96 -5.70 -19.48
CA ILE A 209 -34.83 -4.78 -19.39
C ILE A 209 -35.13 -3.69 -18.36
N VAL A 210 -34.13 -3.40 -17.53
CA VAL A 210 -34.06 -2.16 -16.76
C VAL A 210 -32.93 -1.33 -17.32
N GLU A 211 -33.27 -0.24 -17.98
CA GLU A 211 -32.30 0.72 -18.51
C GLU A 211 -32.55 2.10 -17.89
N LYS A 212 -31.48 2.74 -17.43
CA LYS A 212 -31.49 4.13 -17.02
C LYS A 212 -30.36 4.87 -17.68
N ASN A 213 -30.59 6.15 -17.98
CA ASN A 213 -29.54 7.06 -18.43
C ASN A 213 -29.82 8.47 -17.90
N ALA A 214 -28.89 8.99 -17.10
CA ALA A 214 -28.94 10.35 -16.60
C ALA A 214 -29.02 11.39 -17.73
N ASP A 215 -28.43 11.10 -18.90
CA ASP A 215 -28.41 11.96 -20.08
C ASP A 215 -29.69 11.89 -20.94
N GLY A 216 -30.64 11.03 -20.57
CA GLY A 216 -31.99 10.97 -21.16
C GLY A 216 -32.13 10.18 -22.47
N GLU A 217 -31.04 9.67 -23.06
CA GLU A 217 -31.11 8.77 -24.22
C GLU A 217 -31.08 7.29 -23.81
N LEU A 218 -31.86 6.44 -24.47
CA LEU A 218 -31.73 4.98 -24.32
C LEU A 218 -30.54 4.50 -25.16
N VAL A 219 -29.52 3.98 -24.49
CA VAL A 219 -28.31 3.46 -25.13
C VAL A 219 -28.64 2.22 -25.95
N SER A 220 -29.54 1.36 -25.47
CA SER A 220 -30.04 0.19 -26.22
C SER A 220 -30.62 0.59 -27.57
N GLN A 221 -31.49 1.62 -27.60
CA GLN A 221 -32.09 2.12 -28.83
C GLN A 221 -31.03 2.65 -29.82
N ARG A 222 -30.10 3.48 -29.33
CA ARG A 222 -29.01 4.04 -30.15
C ARG A 222 -28.07 2.98 -30.70
N LEU A 223 -27.78 1.95 -29.91
CA LEU A 223 -27.02 0.80 -30.38
C LEU A 223 -27.81 0.03 -31.44
N GLY A 224 -29.13 -0.13 -31.27
CA GLY A 224 -29.96 -0.81 -32.24
C GLY A 224 -29.96 -0.13 -33.62
N GLU A 225 -30.09 1.20 -33.66
CA GLU A 225 -29.96 2.01 -34.89
C GLU A 225 -28.63 1.75 -35.62
N LYS A 226 -27.54 1.56 -34.87
CA LYS A 226 -26.20 1.31 -35.42
C LYS A 226 -25.97 -0.14 -35.84
N ILE A 227 -26.52 -1.11 -35.09
CA ILE A 227 -26.25 -2.53 -35.30
C ILE A 227 -27.20 -3.13 -36.34
N TYR A 228 -28.46 -2.71 -36.38
CA TYR A 228 -29.46 -3.26 -37.32
C TYR A 228 -28.97 -3.31 -38.78
N PRO A 229 -28.34 -2.25 -39.35
CA PRO A 229 -27.82 -2.30 -40.71
C PRO A 229 -26.75 -3.38 -40.93
N LEU A 230 -25.99 -3.73 -39.89
CA LEU A 230 -24.87 -4.68 -39.92
C LEU A 230 -25.32 -6.14 -39.75
N LEU A 231 -26.55 -6.38 -39.32
CA LEU A 231 -27.07 -7.72 -39.10
C LEU A 231 -27.13 -8.53 -40.40
N ASN A 232 -26.87 -9.83 -40.28
CA ASN A 232 -27.08 -10.78 -41.35
C ASN A 232 -28.61 -10.93 -41.66
N THR A 233 -28.93 -11.60 -42.77
CA THR A 233 -30.31 -11.75 -43.23
C THR A 233 -31.23 -12.44 -42.21
N GLU A 234 -30.72 -13.42 -41.46
CA GLU A 234 -31.52 -14.18 -40.49
C GLU A 234 -31.84 -13.34 -39.26
N HIS A 235 -30.86 -12.64 -38.71
CA HIS A 235 -31.04 -11.75 -37.56
C HIS A 235 -31.87 -10.51 -37.90
N LYS A 236 -31.79 -9.99 -39.13
CA LYS A 236 -32.71 -8.94 -39.60
C LYS A 236 -34.15 -9.41 -39.57
N LYS A 237 -34.43 -10.59 -40.15
CA LYS A 237 -35.77 -11.19 -40.12
C LYS A 237 -36.27 -11.44 -38.69
N LEU A 238 -35.37 -11.86 -37.80
CA LEU A 238 -35.70 -12.08 -36.39
C LEU A 238 -36.05 -10.76 -35.70
N TRP A 239 -35.25 -9.71 -35.90
CA TRP A 239 -35.55 -8.39 -35.36
C TRP A 239 -36.85 -7.83 -35.93
N ASP A 240 -37.07 -7.91 -37.24
CA ASP A 240 -38.28 -7.43 -37.90
C ASP A 240 -39.54 -8.14 -37.39
N LYS A 241 -39.41 -9.38 -36.87
CA LYS A 241 -40.48 -10.11 -36.20
C LYS A 241 -40.80 -9.57 -34.80
N PHE A 242 -39.82 -8.94 -34.14
CA PHE A 242 -39.91 -8.40 -32.78
C PHE A 242 -39.45 -6.94 -32.75
N PRO A 243 -40.15 -6.01 -33.44
CA PRO A 243 -39.66 -4.64 -33.64
C PRO A 243 -39.54 -3.83 -32.35
N ASP A 244 -40.27 -4.21 -31.29
CA ASP A 244 -40.23 -3.56 -29.98
C ASP A 244 -39.10 -4.07 -29.08
N TYR A 245 -38.39 -5.13 -29.49
CA TYR A 245 -37.30 -5.69 -28.71
C TYR A 245 -36.07 -4.78 -28.80
N GLN A 246 -35.32 -4.72 -27.69
CA GLN A 246 -34.15 -3.87 -27.56
C GLN A 246 -32.87 -4.68 -27.66
N ILE A 247 -31.80 -4.05 -28.16
CA ILE A 247 -30.49 -4.67 -28.22
C ILE A 247 -29.71 -4.42 -26.93
N VAL A 248 -29.10 -5.47 -26.41
CA VAL A 248 -28.24 -5.41 -25.23
C VAL A 248 -26.83 -5.89 -25.63
N PRO A 249 -25.80 -5.03 -25.53
CA PRO A 249 -24.42 -5.45 -25.77
C PRO A 249 -23.93 -6.37 -24.65
N MET A 250 -22.97 -7.24 -24.95
CA MET A 250 -22.36 -8.14 -23.97
C MET A 250 -20.89 -8.40 -24.28
N HIS A 251 -20.08 -8.62 -23.24
CA HIS A 251 -18.74 -9.15 -23.41
C HIS A 251 -18.82 -10.55 -24.03
N PRO A 252 -18.07 -10.86 -25.10
CA PRO A 252 -18.10 -12.17 -25.77
C PRO A 252 -18.04 -13.38 -24.83
N TRP A 253 -17.03 -13.42 -23.96
CA TRP A 253 -16.85 -14.51 -23.01
C TRP A 253 -18.04 -14.65 -22.03
N GLU A 254 -18.59 -13.52 -21.55
CA GLU A 254 -19.71 -13.53 -20.62
C GLU A 254 -21.01 -13.98 -21.32
N ALA A 255 -21.17 -13.66 -22.61
CA ALA A 255 -22.31 -14.12 -23.39
C ALA A 255 -22.32 -15.65 -23.52
N GLU A 256 -21.16 -16.27 -23.76
CA GLU A 256 -21.03 -17.74 -23.80
C GLU A 256 -21.35 -18.36 -22.44
N TYR A 257 -20.83 -17.78 -21.35
CA TYR A 257 -21.16 -18.21 -19.98
C TYR A 257 -22.67 -18.12 -19.71
N LEU A 258 -23.32 -17.01 -20.08
CA LEU A 258 -24.74 -16.77 -19.88
C LEU A 258 -25.61 -17.74 -20.68
N LEU A 259 -25.26 -18.03 -21.93
CA LEU A 259 -25.99 -18.99 -22.78
C LEU A 259 -25.98 -20.43 -22.22
N ALA A 260 -25.02 -20.76 -21.36
CA ALA A 260 -24.98 -22.03 -20.64
C ALA A 260 -25.87 -22.07 -19.39
N GLN A 261 -26.41 -20.94 -18.93
CA GLN A 261 -27.22 -20.88 -17.71
C GLN A 261 -28.68 -21.28 -17.99
N GLU A 262 -29.27 -22.05 -17.06
CA GLU A 262 -30.63 -22.59 -17.18
C GLU A 262 -31.69 -21.51 -17.39
N ASN A 263 -31.61 -20.40 -16.63
CA ASN A 263 -32.56 -19.30 -16.76
C ASN A 263 -32.49 -18.63 -18.14
N VAL A 264 -31.31 -18.49 -18.74
CA VAL A 264 -31.13 -17.91 -20.08
C VAL A 264 -31.65 -18.85 -21.15
N GLN A 265 -31.41 -20.16 -21.03
CA GLN A 265 -31.96 -21.17 -21.95
C GLN A 265 -33.49 -21.14 -21.96
N ILE A 266 -34.13 -21.08 -20.78
CA ILE A 266 -35.58 -20.94 -20.66
C ILE A 266 -36.08 -19.64 -21.32
N MET A 267 -35.39 -18.52 -21.11
CA MET A 267 -35.75 -17.26 -21.77
C MET A 267 -35.64 -17.35 -23.30
N GLN A 268 -34.69 -18.11 -23.85
CA GLN A 268 -34.59 -18.37 -25.29
C GLN A 268 -35.75 -19.22 -25.80
N GLU A 269 -36.11 -20.29 -25.09
CA GLU A 269 -37.23 -21.16 -25.44
C GLU A 269 -38.57 -20.41 -25.41
N GLN A 270 -38.73 -19.49 -24.47
CA GLN A 270 -39.91 -18.62 -24.35
C GLN A 270 -39.92 -17.45 -25.34
N GLY A 271 -38.84 -17.26 -26.11
CA GLY A 271 -38.69 -16.14 -27.05
C GLY A 271 -38.55 -14.78 -26.37
N ILE A 272 -38.17 -14.75 -25.09
CA ILE A 272 -37.94 -13.52 -24.31
C ILE A 272 -36.63 -12.85 -24.75
N LEU A 273 -35.61 -13.64 -25.07
CA LEU A 273 -34.34 -13.16 -25.59
C LEU A 273 -33.82 -14.03 -26.73
N PHE A 274 -33.06 -13.42 -27.64
CA PHE A 274 -32.37 -14.09 -28.73
C PHE A 274 -30.90 -13.66 -28.79
N ALA A 275 -30.00 -14.62 -28.98
CA ALA A 275 -28.60 -14.35 -29.27
C ALA A 275 -28.43 -13.94 -30.75
N LEU A 276 -27.80 -12.79 -30.99
CA LEU A 276 -27.47 -12.32 -32.33
C LEU A 276 -26.00 -12.61 -32.69
N GLY A 277 -25.09 -12.73 -31.72
CA GLY A 277 -23.67 -12.91 -32.01
C GLY A 277 -22.90 -11.58 -32.10
N HIS A 278 -21.76 -11.62 -32.79
CA HIS A 278 -20.79 -10.52 -32.81
C HIS A 278 -21.06 -9.52 -33.94
N TYR A 279 -21.16 -8.23 -33.60
CA TYR A 279 -21.37 -7.15 -34.58
C TYR A 279 -20.67 -5.85 -34.16
N GLY A 280 -20.65 -4.88 -35.08
CA GLY A 280 -20.23 -3.51 -34.77
C GLY A 280 -18.73 -3.27 -34.81
N GLU A 281 -18.29 -2.19 -34.18
CA GLU A 281 -16.89 -1.82 -34.07
C GLU A 281 -16.13 -2.72 -33.10
N HIS A 282 -14.80 -2.67 -33.18
CA HIS A 282 -13.95 -3.39 -32.23
C HIS A 282 -13.76 -2.57 -30.96
N PHE A 283 -13.86 -3.25 -29.83
CA PHE A 283 -13.49 -2.74 -28.53
C PHE A 283 -12.21 -3.43 -28.06
N THR A 284 -11.54 -2.80 -27.11
CA THR A 284 -10.31 -3.31 -26.49
C THR A 284 -10.40 -3.14 -24.98
N PRO A 285 -9.92 -4.12 -24.18
CA PRO A 285 -10.04 -4.09 -22.74
C PRO A 285 -9.10 -3.04 -22.14
N THR A 286 -9.57 -2.39 -21.08
CA THR A 286 -8.76 -1.52 -20.21
C THR A 286 -8.16 -2.34 -19.06
N SER A 287 -7.38 -1.72 -18.17
CA SER A 287 -6.72 -2.40 -17.05
C SER A 287 -7.67 -3.15 -16.09
N SER A 288 -8.98 -2.85 -16.10
CA SER A 288 -9.98 -3.60 -15.32
C SER A 288 -10.47 -4.89 -16.01
N VAL A 289 -9.96 -5.20 -17.22
CA VAL A 289 -10.39 -6.28 -18.13
C VAL A 289 -11.81 -6.09 -18.65
N ARG A 290 -12.81 -6.04 -17.76
CA ARG A 290 -14.24 -5.99 -18.08
C ARG A 290 -14.76 -4.65 -18.59
N THR A 291 -13.96 -3.58 -18.46
CA THR A 291 -14.31 -2.28 -19.05
C THR A 291 -13.61 -2.16 -20.38
N VAL A 292 -14.38 -1.96 -21.44
CA VAL A 292 -13.87 -1.98 -22.81
C VAL A 292 -14.03 -0.61 -23.47
N TYR A 293 -13.03 -0.26 -24.28
CA TYR A 293 -12.87 1.04 -24.90
C TYR A 293 -12.89 0.94 -26.43
N SER A 294 -13.43 1.95 -27.08
CA SER A 294 -13.25 2.20 -28.51
C SER A 294 -12.94 3.69 -28.72
N GLU A 295 -11.94 3.99 -29.56
CA GLU A 295 -11.59 5.37 -29.92
C GLU A 295 -12.66 6.08 -30.77
N THR A 296 -13.59 5.32 -31.35
CA THR A 296 -14.69 5.84 -32.18
C THR A 296 -16.02 5.88 -31.43
N ASN A 297 -16.08 5.43 -30.18
CA ASN A 297 -17.31 5.39 -29.40
C ASN A 297 -17.28 6.34 -28.20
N LYS A 298 -18.38 7.10 -28.04
CA LYS A 298 -18.58 8.00 -26.89
C LYS A 298 -18.83 7.26 -25.57
N TRP A 299 -19.07 5.96 -25.62
CA TRP A 299 -19.30 5.09 -24.47
C TRP A 299 -18.20 4.05 -24.31
N MET A 300 -17.78 3.82 -23.07
CA MET A 300 -17.09 2.60 -22.64
C MET A 300 -18.10 1.72 -21.93
N PHE A 301 -18.02 0.40 -22.13
CA PHE A 301 -18.92 -0.56 -21.49
C PHE A 301 -18.17 -1.33 -20.41
N LYS A 302 -18.69 -1.33 -19.18
CA LYS A 302 -18.17 -2.09 -18.04
C LYS A 302 -19.13 -3.25 -17.76
N PHE A 303 -18.75 -4.43 -18.22
CA PHE A 303 -19.56 -5.64 -18.11
C PHE A 303 -19.38 -6.34 -16.76
N SER A 304 -20.41 -7.06 -16.32
CA SER A 304 -20.20 -8.21 -15.45
C SER A 304 -19.35 -9.25 -16.19
N LEU A 305 -18.49 -9.93 -15.45
CA LEU A 305 -17.61 -10.95 -15.98
C LEU A 305 -17.36 -11.99 -14.89
N HIS A 306 -17.84 -13.24 -15.08
CA HIS A 306 -17.66 -14.36 -14.15
C HIS A 306 -16.24 -14.95 -14.21
N VAL A 307 -15.25 -14.07 -14.08
CA VAL A 307 -13.83 -14.38 -14.01
C VAL A 307 -13.30 -13.81 -12.70
N LYS A 308 -12.62 -14.63 -11.91
CA LYS A 308 -11.99 -14.20 -10.66
C LYS A 308 -10.67 -13.52 -10.97
N ILE A 309 -10.60 -12.21 -10.73
CA ILE A 309 -9.41 -11.39 -10.94
C ILE A 309 -9.00 -10.83 -9.58
N THR A 310 -7.75 -11.03 -9.18
CA THR A 310 -7.30 -10.76 -7.79
C THR A 310 -8.20 -11.49 -6.80
N ASN A 311 -8.83 -10.83 -5.83
CA ASN A 311 -9.67 -11.46 -4.81
C ASN A 311 -11.17 -11.53 -5.16
N SER A 312 -11.61 -11.00 -6.30
CA SER A 312 -13.04 -10.85 -6.57
C SER A 312 -13.43 -11.43 -7.93
N GLU A 313 -14.59 -12.06 -7.98
CA GLU A 313 -15.31 -12.20 -9.24
C GLU A 313 -15.76 -10.83 -9.71
N ARG A 314 -15.64 -10.58 -11.01
CA ARG A 314 -15.85 -9.26 -11.57
C ARG A 314 -17.30 -9.05 -12.03
N ILE A 315 -18.23 -9.29 -11.12
CA ILE A 315 -19.66 -9.11 -11.31
C ILE A 315 -20.06 -7.68 -10.92
N ASN A 316 -21.02 -7.07 -11.63
CA ASN A 316 -21.66 -5.83 -11.22
C ASN A 316 -22.95 -6.17 -10.46
N LEU A 317 -23.12 -5.63 -9.25
CA LEU A 317 -24.37 -5.77 -8.50
C LEU A 317 -25.35 -4.66 -8.89
N TYR A 318 -26.64 -4.96 -8.84
CA TYR A 318 -27.69 -4.01 -9.24
C TYR A 318 -27.65 -2.68 -8.44
N PRO A 319 -27.50 -2.67 -7.10
CA PRO A 319 -27.30 -1.44 -6.32
C PRO A 319 -26.08 -0.61 -6.78
N GLU A 320 -25.01 -1.26 -7.21
CA GLU A 320 -23.78 -0.58 -7.63
C GLU A 320 -23.95 0.17 -8.95
N LEU A 321 -24.81 -0.32 -9.85
CA LEU A 321 -25.16 0.39 -11.10
C LEU A 321 -25.78 1.76 -10.80
N HIS A 322 -26.57 1.85 -9.73
CA HIS A 322 -27.20 3.09 -9.32
C HIS A 322 -26.21 4.13 -8.78
N ARG A 323 -25.05 3.72 -8.23
CA ARG A 323 -24.03 4.70 -7.76
C ARG A 323 -23.56 5.62 -8.87
N GLY A 324 -23.33 5.05 -10.05
CA GLY A 324 -22.92 5.82 -11.22
C GLY A 324 -23.99 6.73 -11.79
N TYR A 325 -25.22 6.22 -11.83
CA TYR A 325 -26.38 7.00 -12.24
C TYR A 325 -26.63 8.19 -11.28
N ASP A 326 -26.62 7.93 -9.97
CA ASP A 326 -26.86 8.92 -8.91
C ASP A 326 -25.85 10.08 -8.98
N ILE A 327 -24.54 9.78 -9.01
CA ILE A 327 -23.51 10.83 -9.10
C ILE A 327 -23.60 11.61 -10.41
N SER A 328 -23.96 10.95 -11.52
CA SER A 328 -24.14 11.62 -12.82
C SER A 328 -25.29 12.62 -12.80
N GLN A 329 -26.38 12.29 -12.12
CA GLN A 329 -27.50 13.20 -11.90
C GLN A 329 -27.11 14.35 -10.96
N LEU A 330 -26.44 14.03 -9.85
CA LEU A 330 -26.02 15.02 -8.87
C LEU A 330 -25.05 16.05 -9.47
N LEU A 331 -24.11 15.62 -10.31
CA LEU A 331 -23.14 16.52 -10.96
C LEU A 331 -23.77 17.54 -11.92
N LYS A 332 -25.01 17.31 -12.38
CA LYS A 332 -25.77 18.26 -13.24
C LYS A 332 -26.47 19.37 -12.45
N THR A 333 -26.64 19.17 -11.14
CA THR A 333 -27.24 20.17 -10.25
C THR A 333 -26.26 21.30 -9.95
N ASP A 334 -26.71 22.33 -9.24
CA ASP A 334 -25.81 23.41 -8.82
C ASP A 334 -24.77 22.93 -7.79
N TRP A 335 -25.07 21.88 -7.02
CA TRP A 335 -24.08 21.21 -6.17
C TRP A 335 -22.87 20.76 -7.00
N GLY A 336 -23.11 20.10 -8.13
CA GLY A 336 -22.08 19.56 -9.01
C GLY A 336 -21.28 20.63 -9.75
N LYS A 337 -21.99 21.63 -10.28
CA LYS A 337 -21.36 22.77 -10.96
C LYS A 337 -20.44 23.54 -10.01
N ASN A 338 -20.87 23.72 -8.75
CA ASN A 338 -20.05 24.37 -7.74
C ASN A 338 -18.83 23.51 -7.38
N LEU A 339 -19.00 22.18 -7.22
CA LEU A 339 -17.88 21.27 -6.98
C LEU A 339 -16.81 21.41 -8.07
N GLN A 340 -17.22 21.31 -9.34
CA GLN A 340 -16.29 21.41 -10.46
C GLN A 340 -15.61 22.78 -10.56
N LYS A 341 -16.31 23.85 -10.16
CA LYS A 341 -15.76 25.21 -10.13
C LYS A 341 -14.72 25.38 -9.03
N ASP A 342 -14.98 24.81 -7.85
CA ASP A 342 -14.11 24.94 -6.68
C ASP A 342 -12.87 24.05 -6.78
N PHE A 343 -13.00 22.91 -7.47
CA PHE A 343 -11.95 21.91 -7.65
C PHE A 343 -11.80 21.50 -9.13
N PRO A 344 -11.36 22.43 -10.01
CA PRO A 344 -11.23 22.18 -11.45
C PRO A 344 -10.16 21.13 -11.81
N GLU A 345 -9.26 20.81 -10.88
CA GLU A 345 -8.15 19.87 -11.05
C GLU A 345 -8.63 18.41 -11.13
N ILE A 346 -9.81 18.10 -10.60
CA ILE A 346 -10.40 16.76 -10.61
C ILE A 346 -11.62 16.75 -11.54
N ASP A 347 -11.68 15.74 -12.40
CA ASP A 347 -12.78 15.47 -13.30
C ASP A 347 -13.25 14.02 -13.11
N PHE A 348 -14.57 13.83 -13.06
CA PHE A 348 -15.17 12.54 -12.78
C PHE A 348 -15.65 11.89 -14.08
N MET A 349 -15.01 10.79 -14.45
CA MET A 349 -15.42 9.96 -15.59
C MET A 349 -16.62 9.10 -15.19
N VAL A 350 -17.81 9.71 -15.28
CA VAL A 350 -19.02 9.10 -14.79
C VAL A 350 -19.65 8.05 -15.71
N ASP A 351 -20.43 7.17 -15.08
CA ASP A 351 -21.26 6.13 -15.66
C ASP A 351 -22.72 6.58 -15.63
N PRO A 352 -23.17 7.44 -16.58
CA PRO A 352 -24.51 8.00 -16.54
C PRO A 352 -25.61 6.99 -16.86
N ALA A 353 -25.26 5.86 -17.47
CA ALA A 353 -26.22 4.87 -17.90
C ALA A 353 -25.87 3.47 -17.43
N PHE A 354 -26.89 2.62 -17.29
CA PHE A 354 -26.72 1.19 -17.08
C PHE A 354 -27.85 0.41 -17.74
N ILE A 355 -27.58 -0.85 -18.02
CA ILE A 355 -28.56 -1.85 -18.48
C ILE A 355 -28.48 -3.05 -17.54
N ALA A 356 -29.63 -3.56 -17.12
CA ALA A 356 -29.78 -4.82 -16.41
C ALA A 356 -30.91 -5.64 -17.04
N VAL A 357 -30.83 -6.97 -16.91
CA VAL A 357 -31.87 -7.88 -17.39
C VAL A 357 -32.47 -8.64 -16.22
N LYS A 358 -33.80 -8.74 -16.19
CA LYS A 358 -34.56 -9.48 -15.19
C LYS A 358 -35.35 -10.63 -15.78
N PHE A 359 -35.52 -11.69 -15.01
CA PHE A 359 -36.40 -12.81 -15.32
C PHE A 359 -37.17 -13.21 -14.05
N ASN A 360 -38.50 -13.32 -14.17
CA ASN A 360 -39.40 -13.53 -13.02
C ASN A 360 -39.12 -12.54 -11.86
N ASP A 361 -38.98 -11.25 -12.22
CA ASP A 361 -38.65 -10.13 -11.33
C ASP A 361 -37.34 -10.24 -10.55
N LYS A 362 -36.44 -11.15 -10.93
CA LYS A 362 -35.08 -11.25 -10.39
C LYS A 362 -34.06 -10.77 -11.40
N ILE A 363 -33.13 -9.92 -10.96
CA ILE A 363 -32.00 -9.46 -11.78
C ILE A 363 -31.03 -10.63 -12.02
N ILE A 364 -30.55 -10.74 -13.26
CA ILE A 364 -29.50 -11.69 -13.65
C ILE A 364 -28.18 -10.91 -13.71
N ASN A 365 -27.33 -11.08 -12.70
CA ASN A 365 -26.15 -10.22 -12.53
C ASN A 365 -25.17 -10.26 -13.72
N GLY A 366 -25.06 -11.37 -14.46
CA GLY A 366 -24.21 -11.42 -15.66
C GLY A 366 -24.63 -10.45 -16.78
N PHE A 367 -25.90 -10.01 -16.80
CA PHE A 367 -26.38 -8.99 -17.72
C PHE A 367 -26.20 -7.55 -17.24
N ASN A 368 -25.67 -7.32 -16.03
CA ASN A 368 -25.50 -5.97 -15.49
C ASN A 368 -24.34 -5.24 -16.17
N ILE A 369 -24.65 -4.12 -16.83
CA ILE A 369 -23.69 -3.34 -17.61
C ILE A 369 -23.72 -1.90 -17.10
N SER A 370 -22.57 -1.42 -16.63
CA SER A 370 -22.36 0.01 -16.41
C SER A 370 -21.82 0.67 -17.67
N ILE A 371 -22.34 1.83 -18.05
CA ILE A 371 -22.01 2.51 -19.31
C ILE A 371 -21.38 3.86 -18.98
N ARG A 372 -20.07 3.96 -19.24
CA ARG A 372 -19.23 5.10 -18.90
C ARG A 372 -19.07 6.07 -20.05
N ARG A 373 -19.16 7.36 -19.77
CA ARG A 373 -18.81 8.41 -20.73
C ARG A 373 -17.32 8.33 -21.08
N ASN A 374 -17.01 8.23 -22.37
CA ASN A 374 -15.65 8.25 -22.87
C ASN A 374 -15.21 9.70 -23.17
N PRO A 375 -14.27 10.31 -22.43
CA PRO A 375 -13.72 11.61 -22.78
C PRO A 375 -12.58 11.51 -23.80
N PHE A 376 -12.04 10.32 -24.05
CA PHE A 376 -10.85 10.05 -24.85
C PHE A 376 -11.20 9.39 -26.19
N TYR A 377 -12.19 9.92 -26.90
CA TYR A 377 -12.60 9.45 -28.23
C TYR A 377 -12.46 10.58 -29.27
N GLY A 378 -12.48 10.22 -30.55
CA GLY A 378 -12.39 11.19 -31.64
C GLY A 378 -11.11 12.03 -31.55
N GLU A 379 -11.24 13.36 -31.51
CA GLU A 379 -10.09 14.28 -31.45
C GLU A 379 -9.29 14.18 -30.14
N ASN A 380 -9.92 13.74 -29.05
CA ASN A 380 -9.29 13.65 -27.73
C ASN A 380 -8.58 12.31 -27.47
N LYS A 381 -8.58 11.37 -28.43
CA LYS A 381 -8.03 10.03 -28.23
C LYS A 381 -6.52 10.00 -27.95
N ASN A 382 -5.79 10.99 -28.45
CA ASN A 382 -4.33 11.10 -28.34
C ASN A 382 -3.88 11.98 -27.16
N LYS A 383 -4.77 12.35 -26.24
CA LYS A 383 -4.37 13.09 -25.04
C LYS A 383 -3.36 12.27 -24.23
N ASN A 384 -2.32 12.94 -23.71
CA ASN A 384 -1.30 12.30 -22.87
C ASN A 384 -1.84 12.08 -21.45
N VAL A 385 -2.56 10.98 -21.27
CA VAL A 385 -3.22 10.61 -20.02
C VAL A 385 -2.69 9.25 -19.59
N THR A 386 -2.16 9.19 -18.37
CA THR A 386 -1.58 7.97 -17.82
C THR A 386 -2.45 7.38 -16.71
N LEU A 387 -2.62 6.06 -16.71
CA LEU A 387 -3.08 5.32 -15.55
C LEU A 387 -2.01 5.39 -14.45
N LEU A 388 -2.38 5.81 -13.24
CA LEU A 388 -1.43 5.97 -12.15
C LEU A 388 -0.78 4.64 -11.74
N ALA A 389 -1.55 3.55 -11.71
CA ALA A 389 -1.03 2.22 -11.41
C ALA A 389 0.06 1.78 -12.41
N ALA A 390 -0.14 2.07 -13.70
CA ALA A 390 0.85 1.76 -14.74
C ALA A 390 2.08 2.68 -14.66
N LEU A 391 1.90 3.94 -14.25
CA LEU A 391 3.01 4.87 -14.03
C LEU A 391 3.90 4.44 -12.86
N CYS A 392 3.31 3.86 -11.81
CA CYS A 392 4.02 3.43 -10.60
C CYS A 392 4.60 2.01 -10.67
N GLN A 393 4.35 1.26 -11.76
CA GLN A 393 4.91 -0.08 -11.90
C GLN A 393 6.43 -0.02 -12.15
N ASP A 394 7.12 -1.13 -11.87
CA ASP A 394 8.56 -1.23 -12.11
C ASP A 394 8.91 -1.28 -13.61
N GLY A 395 10.20 -1.11 -13.87
CA GLY A 395 10.79 -1.44 -15.15
C GLY A 395 10.51 -2.89 -15.58
N ILE A 396 10.18 -3.07 -16.86
CA ILE A 396 9.83 -4.39 -17.43
C ILE A 396 11.02 -4.92 -18.22
N LEU A 397 11.41 -6.17 -17.99
CA LEU A 397 12.49 -6.86 -18.72
C LEU A 397 13.81 -6.06 -18.72
N GLY A 398 14.13 -5.43 -17.59
CA GLY A 398 15.35 -4.64 -17.39
C GLY A 398 15.32 -3.24 -18.01
N GLN A 399 14.22 -2.82 -18.64
CA GLN A 399 14.05 -1.45 -19.09
C GLN A 399 13.70 -0.52 -17.92
N PRO A 400 14.11 0.76 -17.94
CA PRO A 400 13.63 1.78 -17.00
C PRO A 400 12.10 1.85 -16.95
N SER A 401 11.55 2.16 -15.77
CA SER A 401 10.11 2.42 -15.63
C SER A 401 9.69 3.67 -16.42
N ARG A 402 8.41 3.75 -16.79
CA ARG A 402 7.86 4.93 -17.47
C ARG A 402 8.08 6.22 -16.65
N LEU A 403 7.85 6.16 -15.34
CA LEU A 403 8.06 7.31 -14.45
C LEU A 403 9.51 7.78 -14.48
N GLN A 404 10.47 6.85 -14.42
CA GLN A 404 11.90 7.17 -14.57
C GLN A 404 12.19 7.83 -15.92
N ASN A 405 11.64 7.31 -17.02
CA ASN A 405 11.81 7.91 -18.34
C ASN A 405 11.29 9.36 -18.39
N ILE A 406 10.09 9.61 -17.85
CA ILE A 406 9.49 10.94 -17.77
C ILE A 406 10.39 11.90 -16.99
N ILE A 407 10.75 11.55 -15.75
CA ILE A 407 11.52 12.45 -14.86
C ILE A 407 12.91 12.74 -15.44
N VAL A 408 13.63 11.71 -15.92
CA VAL A 408 14.99 11.89 -16.48
C VAL A 408 14.96 12.71 -17.75
N ASN A 409 13.96 12.50 -18.63
CA ASN A 409 13.82 13.28 -19.84
C ASN A 409 13.45 14.74 -19.55
N THR A 410 12.53 14.98 -18.62
CA THR A 410 12.15 16.33 -18.19
C THR A 410 13.32 17.06 -17.54
N ALA A 411 14.11 16.39 -16.69
CA ALA A 411 15.33 16.95 -16.09
C ALA A 411 16.33 17.40 -17.17
N ARG A 412 16.54 16.57 -18.20
CA ARG A 412 17.39 16.92 -19.34
C ARG A 412 16.85 18.14 -20.10
N ASN A 413 15.55 18.17 -20.39
CA ASN A 413 14.93 19.24 -21.17
C ASN A 413 14.93 20.59 -20.44
N LEU A 414 14.76 20.57 -19.11
CA LEU A 414 14.73 21.77 -18.28
C LEU A 414 16.12 22.21 -17.76
N GLY A 415 17.15 21.38 -17.93
CA GLY A 415 18.48 21.66 -17.39
C GLY A 415 18.54 21.61 -15.85
N LEU A 416 17.71 20.77 -15.23
CA LEU A 416 17.61 20.59 -13.78
C LEU A 416 18.16 19.22 -13.36
N SER A 417 18.40 19.00 -12.07
CA SER A 417 18.75 17.67 -11.56
C SER A 417 17.52 16.75 -11.55
N VAL A 418 17.76 15.44 -11.68
CA VAL A 418 16.71 14.41 -11.61
C VAL A 418 15.93 14.50 -10.30
N GLU A 419 16.64 14.66 -9.17
CA GLU A 419 16.01 14.79 -7.85
C GLU A 419 15.14 16.05 -7.75
N GLN A 420 15.58 17.19 -8.27
CA GLN A 420 14.78 18.40 -8.25
C GLN A 420 13.47 18.23 -9.04
N VAL A 421 13.55 17.65 -10.24
CA VAL A 421 12.35 17.39 -11.07
C VAL A 421 11.43 16.37 -10.40
N ALA A 422 11.97 15.31 -9.80
CA ALA A 422 11.17 14.32 -9.06
C ALA A 422 10.39 14.97 -7.90
N LEU A 423 11.06 15.81 -7.11
CA LEU A 423 10.43 16.53 -6.00
C LEU A 423 9.36 17.52 -6.47
N ASP A 424 9.62 18.27 -7.55
CA ASP A 424 8.66 19.24 -8.08
C ASP A 424 7.47 18.56 -8.76
N TRP A 425 7.70 17.45 -9.47
CA TRP A 425 6.65 16.61 -10.04
C TRP A 425 5.73 16.07 -8.94
N PHE A 426 6.33 15.58 -7.84
CA PHE A 426 5.57 15.05 -6.71
C PHE A 426 4.81 16.13 -5.94
N LYS A 427 5.38 17.32 -5.72
CA LYS A 427 4.66 18.45 -5.12
C LYS A 427 3.46 18.85 -5.99
N GLN A 428 3.63 18.90 -7.30
CA GLN A 428 2.55 19.19 -8.23
C GLN A 428 1.47 18.11 -8.17
N TYR A 429 1.86 16.82 -8.08
CA TYR A 429 0.91 15.73 -7.87
C TYR A 429 0.11 15.89 -6.56
N LEU A 430 0.79 16.17 -5.44
CA LEU A 430 0.12 16.42 -4.15
C LEU A 430 -0.82 17.62 -4.22
N HIS A 431 -0.42 18.69 -4.91
CA HIS A 431 -1.23 19.91 -5.05
C HIS A 431 -2.58 19.64 -5.73
N ILE A 432 -2.58 18.91 -6.86
CA ILE A 432 -3.81 18.58 -7.61
C ILE A 432 -4.60 17.41 -7.02
N CYS A 433 -4.08 16.78 -5.95
CA CYS A 433 -4.66 15.60 -5.32
C CYS A 433 -5.17 15.89 -3.90
N VAL A 434 -4.28 16.23 -2.96
CA VAL A 434 -4.58 16.29 -1.51
C VAL A 434 -5.61 17.38 -1.18
N ARG A 435 -5.36 18.62 -1.61
CA ARG A 435 -6.25 19.74 -1.32
C ARG A 435 -7.64 19.56 -1.97
N PRO A 436 -7.74 19.21 -3.26
CA PRO A 436 -9.04 18.91 -3.86
C PRO A 436 -9.79 17.78 -3.15
N ILE A 437 -9.13 16.67 -2.83
CA ILE A 437 -9.80 15.51 -2.22
C ILE A 437 -10.33 15.81 -0.81
N VAL A 438 -9.51 16.42 0.04
CA VAL A 438 -9.95 16.82 1.39
C VAL A 438 -11.05 17.89 1.30
N GLY A 439 -10.89 18.87 0.40
CA GLY A 439 -11.89 19.91 0.19
C GLY A 439 -13.24 19.39 -0.32
N ILE A 440 -13.24 18.44 -1.26
CA ILE A 440 -14.44 17.78 -1.78
C ILE A 440 -15.15 17.02 -0.66
N LEU A 441 -14.41 16.29 0.16
CA LEU A 441 -14.97 15.58 1.30
C LEU A 441 -15.61 16.55 2.31
N ASN A 442 -14.90 17.61 2.70
CA ASN A 442 -15.37 18.55 3.72
C ASN A 442 -16.59 19.33 3.25
N LYS A 443 -16.52 19.92 2.05
CA LYS A 443 -17.54 20.85 1.54
C LYS A 443 -18.74 20.15 0.94
N TYR A 444 -18.51 19.06 0.21
CA TYR A 444 -19.52 18.40 -0.60
C TYR A 444 -19.95 17.05 -0.02
N GLY A 445 -19.13 16.45 0.84
CA GLY A 445 -19.40 15.15 1.44
C GLY A 445 -19.14 13.97 0.52
N LEU A 446 -18.58 14.21 -0.67
CA LEU A 446 -18.26 13.17 -1.65
C LEU A 446 -16.89 12.57 -1.32
N ALA A 447 -16.82 11.24 -1.31
CA ALA A 447 -15.58 10.49 -1.30
C ALA A 447 -15.62 9.41 -2.38
N CYS A 448 -14.44 8.88 -2.69
CA CYS A 448 -14.28 7.91 -3.76
C CYS A 448 -13.16 6.91 -3.45
N GLU A 449 -13.18 5.72 -4.04
CA GLU A 449 -12.09 4.75 -3.89
C GLU A 449 -10.86 5.17 -4.70
N PHE A 450 -10.15 6.19 -4.20
CA PHE A 450 -9.07 6.94 -4.88
C PHE A 450 -7.74 6.17 -5.00
N HIS A 451 -7.79 4.86 -5.23
CA HIS A 451 -6.64 4.00 -5.44
C HIS A 451 -6.05 4.15 -6.85
N GLN A 452 -4.84 3.64 -7.09
CA GLN A 452 -4.08 3.91 -8.32
C GLN A 452 -4.77 3.47 -9.62
N GLN A 453 -5.57 2.40 -9.60
CA GLN A 453 -6.29 1.95 -10.80
C GLN A 453 -7.46 2.89 -11.19
N ASN A 454 -7.98 3.69 -10.27
CA ASN A 454 -9.11 4.59 -10.51
C ASN A 454 -8.67 6.02 -10.84
N VAL A 455 -7.37 6.28 -10.83
CA VAL A 455 -6.79 7.61 -11.03
C VAL A 455 -5.99 7.62 -12.32
N MET A 456 -6.36 8.54 -13.22
CA MET A 456 -5.61 8.84 -14.42
C MET A 456 -5.12 10.28 -14.36
N ILE A 457 -3.90 10.51 -14.82
CA ILE A 457 -3.23 11.81 -14.74
C ILE A 457 -2.98 12.32 -16.16
N GLU A 458 -3.53 13.49 -16.50
CA GLU A 458 -3.12 14.23 -17.69
C GLU A 458 -1.79 14.92 -17.39
N LEU A 459 -0.81 14.70 -18.25
CA LEU A 459 0.49 15.35 -18.18
C LEU A 459 0.52 16.56 -19.11
N ASP A 460 1.03 17.69 -18.62
CA ASP A 460 1.22 18.88 -19.45
C ASP A 460 2.36 18.71 -20.47
N LYS A 461 2.59 19.75 -21.27
CA LYS A 461 3.68 19.79 -22.27
C LYS A 461 5.10 19.63 -21.68
N ASN A 462 5.27 19.84 -20.38
CA ASN A 462 6.54 19.67 -19.66
C ASN A 462 6.56 18.33 -18.88
N SER A 463 5.55 17.49 -19.07
CA SER A 463 5.35 16.20 -18.39
C SER A 463 5.08 16.29 -16.88
N PHE A 464 4.55 17.42 -16.40
CA PHE A 464 4.08 17.57 -15.02
C PHE A 464 2.59 17.22 -14.90
N PRO A 465 2.12 16.74 -13.72
CA PRO A 465 0.70 16.45 -13.49
C PRO A 465 -0.14 17.73 -13.60
N ALA A 466 -1.11 17.73 -14.51
CA ALA A 466 -1.96 18.90 -14.76
C ALA A 466 -3.39 18.71 -14.28
N LYS A 467 -3.95 17.52 -14.47
CA LYS A 467 -5.35 17.21 -14.16
C LYS A 467 -5.51 15.75 -13.79
N ILE A 468 -6.39 15.47 -12.84
CA ILE A 468 -6.78 14.12 -12.46
C ILE A 468 -8.15 13.80 -13.06
N TYR A 469 -8.24 12.62 -13.67
CA TYR A 469 -9.49 11.97 -14.01
C TYR A 469 -9.72 10.81 -13.05
N PHE A 470 -10.80 10.87 -12.28
CA PHE A 470 -11.25 9.76 -11.44
C PHE A 470 -12.27 8.90 -12.19
N ARG A 471 -12.16 7.58 -12.10
CA ARG A 471 -13.13 6.63 -12.66
C ARG A 471 -13.56 5.59 -11.64
N ASP A 472 -14.50 4.76 -12.07
CA ASP A 472 -15.09 3.66 -11.33
C ASP A 472 -16.18 4.11 -10.34
N ASN A 473 -17.38 4.19 -10.90
CA ASN A 473 -18.53 4.71 -10.20
C ASN A 473 -19.08 3.79 -9.11
N GLN A 474 -18.62 2.53 -9.04
CA GLN A 474 -18.92 1.65 -7.91
C GLN A 474 -18.26 2.17 -6.62
N GLY A 475 -17.15 2.92 -6.76
CA GLY A 475 -16.37 3.44 -5.66
C GLY A 475 -16.82 4.79 -5.11
N PHE A 476 -17.95 5.37 -5.55
CA PHE A 476 -18.45 6.63 -4.98
C PHE A 476 -19.29 6.40 -3.72
N PHE A 477 -19.06 7.25 -2.71
CA PHE A 477 -19.86 7.28 -1.49
C PHE A 477 -19.90 8.68 -0.88
N PHE A 478 -20.87 8.90 -0.01
CA PHE A 478 -21.12 10.15 0.69
C PHE A 478 -21.02 9.95 2.19
N ARG A 479 -20.41 10.88 2.91
CA ARG A 479 -20.39 10.86 4.39
C ARG A 479 -21.77 11.21 4.97
N GLU A 480 -22.17 10.53 6.03
CA GLU A 480 -23.44 10.77 6.73
C GLU A 480 -23.60 12.24 7.16
N GLY A 481 -22.54 12.90 7.62
CA GLY A 481 -22.56 14.30 8.06
C GLY A 481 -22.87 15.33 6.96
N ARG A 482 -22.94 14.93 5.69
CA ARG A 482 -23.37 15.78 4.56
C ARG A 482 -24.58 15.22 3.82
N LYS A 483 -25.24 14.20 4.37
CA LYS A 483 -26.42 13.54 3.77
C LYS A 483 -27.55 14.50 3.44
N GLU A 484 -27.87 15.45 4.32
CA GLU A 484 -28.93 16.43 4.07
C GLU A 484 -28.59 17.35 2.89
N LEU A 485 -27.34 17.82 2.80
CA LEU A 485 -26.87 18.64 1.69
C LEU A 485 -27.04 17.91 0.35
N VAL A 486 -26.61 16.64 0.31
CA VAL A 486 -26.67 15.79 -0.88
C VAL A 486 -28.13 15.45 -1.24
N SER A 487 -28.96 15.11 -0.25
CA SER A 487 -30.39 14.79 -0.44
C SER A 487 -31.22 15.98 -0.90
N ASN A 488 -30.89 17.19 -0.43
CA ASN A 488 -31.54 18.42 -0.87
C ASN A 488 -31.18 18.76 -2.33
N ALA A 489 -29.95 18.46 -2.75
CA ALA A 489 -29.51 18.67 -4.13
C ALA A 489 -30.13 17.66 -5.10
N LEU A 490 -30.26 16.38 -4.69
CA LEU A 490 -30.90 15.33 -5.47
C LEU A 490 -31.79 14.45 -4.57
N PRO A 491 -33.11 14.73 -4.50
CA PRO A 491 -34.02 13.92 -3.72
C PRO A 491 -34.03 12.44 -4.14
N GLY A 492 -33.92 11.53 -3.17
CA GLY A 492 -33.91 10.08 -3.39
C GLY A 492 -32.55 9.47 -3.73
N ILE A 493 -31.49 10.28 -3.80
CA ILE A 493 -30.12 9.80 -3.94
C ILE A 493 -29.76 8.79 -2.84
N ALA A 494 -28.91 7.81 -3.16
CA ALA A 494 -28.47 6.77 -2.23
C ALA A 494 -29.54 5.77 -1.76
N GLY A 495 -30.81 5.92 -2.16
CA GLY A 495 -31.87 4.98 -1.78
C GLY A 495 -31.62 3.56 -2.29
N GLU A 496 -31.37 3.42 -3.59
CA GLU A 496 -31.02 2.13 -4.21
C GLU A 496 -29.53 1.82 -4.12
N SER A 497 -28.69 2.86 -4.23
CA SER A 497 -27.24 2.70 -4.34
C SER A 497 -26.52 2.47 -3.00
N GLN A 498 -27.23 2.71 -1.88
CA GLN A 498 -26.74 2.57 -0.50
C GLN A 498 -25.34 3.18 -0.33
N SER A 499 -25.16 4.38 -0.90
CA SER A 499 -23.86 5.03 -1.04
C SER A 499 -23.54 6.00 0.10
N ILE A 500 -24.33 6.02 1.18
CA ILE A 500 -24.01 6.81 2.37
C ILE A 500 -23.27 5.92 3.37
N ILE A 501 -22.12 6.39 3.84
CA ILE A 501 -21.29 5.70 4.84
C ILE A 501 -21.27 6.48 6.15
N ASP A 502 -21.09 5.75 7.25
CA ASP A 502 -20.92 6.34 8.57
C ASP A 502 -19.60 7.12 8.70
N GLU A 503 -19.54 7.97 9.72
CA GLU A 503 -18.38 8.84 9.97
C GLU A 503 -17.16 8.10 10.52
N GLU A 504 -17.37 7.02 11.28
CA GLU A 504 -16.29 6.30 11.96
C GLU A 504 -15.48 5.44 10.98
N SER A 505 -16.13 4.87 9.97
CA SER A 505 -15.47 4.06 8.92
C SER A 505 -14.73 4.89 7.86
N LEU A 506 -15.03 6.19 7.75
CA LEU A 506 -14.51 7.07 6.70
C LEU A 506 -12.98 7.19 6.74
N ALA A 507 -12.41 7.55 7.89
CA ALA A 507 -10.98 7.86 7.98
C ALA A 507 -10.07 6.66 7.67
N PRO A 508 -10.28 5.46 8.26
CA PRO A 508 -9.49 4.27 7.91
C PRO A 508 -9.62 3.88 6.43
N LYS A 509 -10.86 3.78 5.93
CA LYS A 509 -11.15 3.36 4.55
C LYS A 509 -10.52 4.32 3.54
N TYR A 510 -10.69 5.62 3.75
CA TYR A 510 -10.18 6.62 2.81
C TYR A 510 -8.67 6.80 2.89
N THR A 511 -8.08 6.65 4.08
CA THR A 511 -6.61 6.62 4.25
C THR A 511 -5.98 5.49 3.43
N TYR A 512 -6.58 4.30 3.41
CA TYR A 512 -6.08 3.20 2.59
C TYR A 512 -6.06 3.55 1.10
N TYR A 513 -7.16 4.08 0.55
CA TYR A 513 -7.23 4.38 -0.87
C TYR A 513 -6.36 5.58 -1.27
N LEU A 514 -6.48 6.70 -0.56
CA LEU A 514 -5.80 7.95 -0.89
C LEU A 514 -4.31 7.91 -0.54
N VAL A 515 -3.94 7.38 0.62
CA VAL A 515 -2.57 7.46 1.12
C VAL A 515 -1.83 6.16 0.85
N THR A 516 -2.29 5.04 1.40
CA THR A 516 -1.55 3.77 1.35
C THR A 516 -1.42 3.20 -0.05
N ASN A 517 -2.52 3.11 -0.80
CA ASN A 517 -2.51 2.54 -2.14
C ASN A 517 -1.98 3.56 -3.16
N ASN A 518 -2.40 4.82 -3.04
CA ASN A 518 -2.13 5.86 -4.03
C ASN A 518 -0.84 6.65 -3.75
N ILE A 519 -0.86 7.61 -2.82
CA ILE A 519 0.24 8.57 -2.64
C ILE A 519 1.55 7.85 -2.29
N LEU A 520 1.52 6.88 -1.36
CA LEU A 520 2.70 6.13 -0.98
C LEU A 520 3.22 5.21 -2.09
N GLY A 521 2.35 4.79 -3.02
CA GLY A 521 2.79 4.08 -4.21
C GLY A 521 3.56 4.98 -5.19
N VAL A 522 3.23 6.27 -5.27
CA VAL A 522 4.03 7.26 -6.02
C VAL A 522 5.37 7.52 -5.33
N VAL A 523 5.36 7.67 -4.00
CA VAL A 523 6.58 7.78 -3.19
C VAL A 523 7.50 6.59 -3.46
N ASN A 524 6.93 5.37 -3.41
CA ASN A 524 7.67 4.15 -3.68
C ASN A 524 8.25 4.12 -5.09
N ALA A 525 7.45 4.46 -6.11
CA ALA A 525 7.91 4.46 -7.49
C ALA A 525 9.08 5.44 -7.72
N LEU A 526 9.03 6.63 -7.12
CA LEU A 526 10.14 7.59 -7.16
C LEU A 526 11.38 7.09 -6.39
N GLY A 527 11.17 6.49 -5.22
CA GLY A 527 12.23 5.97 -4.34
C GLY A 527 12.97 4.75 -4.92
N CYS A 528 12.23 3.69 -5.26
CA CYS A 528 12.78 2.45 -5.82
C CYS A 528 13.55 2.68 -7.13
N ASN A 529 13.16 3.68 -7.93
CA ASN A 529 13.88 4.07 -9.15
C ASN A 529 15.04 5.05 -8.89
N GLN A 530 15.37 5.33 -7.61
CA GLN A 530 16.44 6.22 -7.17
C GLN A 530 16.32 7.65 -7.71
N LEU A 531 15.08 8.13 -7.88
CA LEU A 531 14.81 9.48 -8.41
C LEU A 531 14.79 10.52 -7.30
N ALA A 532 14.36 10.15 -6.09
CA ALA A 532 14.40 11.00 -4.90
C ALA A 532 14.41 10.14 -3.62
N ASP A 533 14.92 10.71 -2.53
CA ASP A 533 14.88 10.07 -1.21
C ASP A 533 13.43 9.98 -0.68
N GLU A 534 13.02 8.78 -0.25
CA GLU A 534 11.65 8.55 0.23
C GLU A 534 11.31 9.36 1.47
N ARG A 535 12.26 9.63 2.38
CA ARG A 535 11.97 10.41 3.58
C ARG A 535 11.66 11.86 3.22
N LYS A 536 12.37 12.44 2.25
CA LYS A 536 12.02 13.76 1.71
C LYS A 536 10.60 13.77 1.13
N LEU A 537 10.23 12.74 0.36
CA LEU A 537 8.90 12.61 -0.23
C LEU A 537 7.81 12.41 0.85
N ILE A 538 8.01 11.53 1.82
CA ILE A 538 7.11 11.31 2.98
C ILE A 538 6.91 12.61 3.76
N ASN A 539 7.96 13.40 3.94
CA ASN A 539 7.87 14.70 4.60
C ASN A 539 7.00 15.68 3.81
N LEU A 540 7.01 15.63 2.47
CA LEU A 540 6.10 16.43 1.64
C LEU A 540 4.65 15.97 1.82
N VAL A 541 4.39 14.66 1.94
CA VAL A 541 3.05 14.13 2.23
C VAL A 541 2.56 14.64 3.58
N TYR A 542 3.36 14.52 4.63
CA TYR A 542 3.01 15.04 5.97
C TYR A 542 2.64 16.52 5.91
N LYS A 543 3.48 17.35 5.26
CA LYS A 543 3.23 18.80 5.14
C LYS A 543 1.95 19.11 4.38
N ALA A 544 1.71 18.43 3.25
CA ALA A 544 0.51 18.65 2.44
C ALA A 544 -0.79 18.39 3.22
N PHE A 545 -0.81 17.37 4.07
CA PHE A 545 -1.95 17.12 4.96
C PHE A 545 -1.98 18.07 6.16
N LYS A 546 -0.83 18.35 6.79
CA LYS A 546 -0.74 19.25 7.95
C LYS A 546 -1.27 20.65 7.67
N GLU A 547 -1.06 21.16 6.44
CA GLU A 547 -1.61 22.45 6.00
C GLU A 547 -3.14 22.52 6.05
N LEU A 548 -3.83 21.36 5.96
CA LEU A 548 -5.28 21.25 5.93
C LEU A 548 -5.89 20.82 7.27
N GLU A 549 -5.09 20.55 8.30
CA GLU A 549 -5.57 19.98 9.57
C GLU A 549 -6.61 20.86 10.26
N ASN A 550 -6.44 22.19 10.22
CA ASN A 550 -7.40 23.13 10.81
C ASN A 550 -8.66 23.34 9.94
N GLU A 551 -8.61 22.98 8.65
CA GLU A 551 -9.73 23.08 7.70
C GLU A 551 -10.54 21.77 7.65
N ASP A 552 -10.04 20.70 8.27
CA ASP A 552 -10.67 19.38 8.25
C ASP A 552 -11.71 19.20 9.37
N GLU A 553 -12.97 19.19 8.96
CA GLU A 553 -14.11 18.94 9.85
C GLU A 553 -14.37 17.44 10.10
N THR A 554 -13.63 16.55 9.43
CA THR A 554 -13.93 15.10 9.37
C THR A 554 -13.04 14.26 10.28
N GLY A 555 -11.91 14.81 10.73
CA GLY A 555 -10.89 14.08 11.48
C GLY A 555 -10.01 13.17 10.61
N LEU A 556 -10.23 13.12 9.29
CA LEU A 556 -9.42 12.37 8.33
C LEU A 556 -7.94 12.79 8.37
N VAL A 557 -7.67 14.10 8.32
CA VAL A 557 -6.31 14.65 8.30
C VAL A 557 -5.59 14.31 9.60
N SER A 558 -6.26 14.51 10.74
CA SER A 558 -5.71 14.15 12.05
C SER A 558 -5.44 12.64 12.14
N TYR A 559 -6.34 11.80 11.64
CA TYR A 559 -6.13 10.35 11.54
C TYR A 559 -4.87 10.02 10.71
N ILE A 560 -4.73 10.63 9.52
CA ILE A 560 -3.60 10.39 8.61
C ILE A 560 -2.27 10.77 9.26
N ILE A 561 -2.15 11.93 9.89
CA ILE A 561 -0.84 12.45 10.33
C ILE A 561 -0.48 12.15 11.79
N ASN A 562 -1.47 11.89 12.66
CA ASN A 562 -1.24 11.73 14.10
C ASN A 562 -1.37 10.28 14.60
N LYS A 563 -2.10 9.39 13.91
CA LYS A 563 -2.22 7.98 14.36
C LYS A 563 -0.88 7.24 14.25
N ARG A 564 -0.60 6.37 15.23
CA ARG A 564 0.57 5.47 15.24
C ARG A 564 0.49 4.41 14.14
N ASN A 565 -0.69 3.80 14.02
CA ASN A 565 -0.98 2.79 13.01
C ASN A 565 -2.20 3.21 12.21
N TRP A 566 -2.20 2.88 10.93
CA TRP A 566 -3.38 2.92 10.08
C TRP A 566 -3.96 1.52 9.96
N TYR A 567 -5.28 1.46 9.94
CA TYR A 567 -6.01 0.22 9.69
C TYR A 567 -6.19 0.05 8.18
N THR A 568 -5.44 -0.87 7.56
CA THR A 568 -5.38 -1.01 6.09
C THR A 568 -5.64 -2.43 5.63
N LYS A 569 -6.08 -2.56 4.37
CA LYS A 569 -6.41 -3.85 3.75
C LYS A 569 -5.18 -4.77 3.61
N GLY A 570 -5.34 -6.02 4.01
CA GLY A 570 -4.41 -7.14 3.78
C GLY A 570 -4.88 -8.02 2.62
N ASN A 571 -4.10 -8.06 1.53
CA ASN A 571 -4.45 -8.81 0.32
C ASN A 571 -4.06 -10.29 0.43
N LEU A 572 -3.00 -10.62 1.16
CA LEU A 572 -2.49 -11.98 1.34
C LEU A 572 -3.40 -12.80 2.25
N ILE A 573 -3.76 -12.31 3.44
CA ILE A 573 -4.68 -13.01 4.33
C ILE A 573 -6.07 -13.14 3.69
N THR A 574 -6.54 -12.10 2.98
CA THR A 574 -7.79 -12.18 2.22
C THR A 574 -7.73 -13.28 1.15
N SER A 575 -6.61 -13.38 0.42
CA SER A 575 -6.37 -14.46 -0.53
C SER A 575 -6.31 -15.84 0.13
N LEU A 576 -5.57 -15.98 1.23
CA LEU A 576 -5.40 -17.24 1.98
C LEU A 576 -6.70 -17.76 2.55
N GLN A 577 -7.64 -16.88 2.90
CA GLN A 577 -8.98 -17.29 3.35
C GLN A 577 -9.98 -17.48 2.21
N ASN A 578 -9.54 -17.34 0.95
CA ASN A 578 -10.35 -17.43 -0.26
C ASN A 578 -11.61 -16.53 -0.25
N ILE A 579 -11.55 -15.41 0.47
CA ILE A 579 -12.65 -14.45 0.58
C ILE A 579 -12.92 -13.85 -0.80
N ASN A 580 -14.20 -13.85 -1.21
CA ASN A 580 -14.64 -13.15 -2.42
C ASN A 580 -15.19 -11.78 -2.01
N GLU A 581 -14.40 -10.73 -2.24
CA GLU A 581 -14.75 -9.37 -1.79
C GLU A 581 -16.08 -8.87 -2.39
N ALA A 582 -16.53 -9.44 -3.52
CA ALA A 582 -17.82 -9.07 -4.14
C ALA A 582 -19.05 -9.54 -3.34
N ASN A 583 -18.88 -10.50 -2.42
CA ASN A 583 -19.97 -11.07 -1.62
C ASN A 583 -20.01 -10.54 -0.17
N GLU A 584 -19.02 -9.72 0.21
CA GLU A 584 -18.84 -9.25 1.58
C GLU A 584 -19.48 -7.88 1.82
N ASN A 585 -19.59 -7.47 3.10
CA ASN A 585 -20.09 -6.14 3.47
C ASN A 585 -19.22 -5.03 2.84
N LEU A 586 -19.87 -4.00 2.28
CA LEU A 586 -19.27 -2.80 1.71
C LEU A 586 -18.33 -2.04 2.64
N GLU A 587 -18.52 -2.13 3.96
CA GLU A 587 -17.70 -1.46 4.95
C GLU A 587 -16.29 -2.07 5.02
N TYR A 588 -16.19 -3.41 5.10
CA TYR A 588 -14.93 -4.14 5.19
C TYR A 588 -14.98 -5.43 4.34
N PRO A 589 -14.83 -5.34 3.00
CA PRO A 589 -14.99 -6.48 2.11
C PRO A 589 -13.79 -7.44 2.09
N ALA A 590 -12.81 -7.19 2.97
CA ALA A 590 -11.53 -7.87 3.04
C ALA A 590 -11.01 -7.83 4.48
N VAL A 591 -9.90 -8.51 4.75
CA VAL A 591 -9.23 -8.44 6.05
C VAL A 591 -8.46 -7.12 6.17
N PHE A 592 -8.60 -6.43 7.30
CA PHE A 592 -7.88 -5.20 7.61
C PHE A 592 -7.00 -5.41 8.84
N LEU A 593 -5.84 -4.75 8.85
CA LEU A 593 -4.78 -4.92 9.83
C LEU A 593 -4.15 -3.58 10.18
N ASP A 594 -3.64 -3.47 11.40
CA ASP A 594 -2.84 -2.32 11.80
C ASP A 594 -1.49 -2.33 11.08
N THR A 595 -1.18 -1.22 10.42
CA THR A 595 0.06 -1.00 9.69
C THR A 595 0.74 0.26 10.20
N PRO A 596 2.07 0.25 10.44
CA PRO A 596 2.76 1.43 10.97
C PRO A 596 2.61 2.63 10.05
N ASN A 597 2.24 3.79 10.61
CA ASN A 597 2.11 5.03 9.85
C ASN A 597 3.52 5.58 9.49
N PRO A 598 3.92 5.61 8.20
CA PRO A 598 5.24 6.11 7.81
C PRO A 598 5.38 7.62 7.97
N LEU A 599 4.29 8.40 8.00
CA LEU A 599 4.34 9.85 8.15
C LEU A 599 4.88 10.28 9.51
N ASN A 600 4.80 9.41 10.53
CA ASN A 600 5.42 9.70 11.83
C ASN A 600 6.94 9.87 11.72
N LYS A 601 7.58 9.38 10.64
CA LYS A 601 9.02 9.57 10.38
C LYS A 601 9.42 11.01 10.14
N TYR A 602 8.46 11.92 9.97
CA TYR A 602 8.72 13.36 10.03
C TYR A 602 9.42 13.79 11.33
N PHE A 603 9.19 13.04 12.42
CA PHE A 603 9.76 13.29 13.76
C PHE A 603 10.85 12.28 14.16
N PHE A 604 11.30 11.44 13.21
CA PHE A 604 12.28 10.39 13.48
C PHE A 604 13.70 10.97 13.56
N SER A 605 14.40 10.67 14.66
CA SER A 605 15.76 11.14 14.89
C SER A 605 16.78 10.08 14.46
N ASN A 606 17.45 10.35 13.34
CA ASN A 606 18.62 9.56 12.95
C ASN A 606 19.72 9.61 14.00
N LYS A 607 19.91 10.74 14.70
CA LYS A 607 20.97 10.87 15.70
C LYS A 607 20.79 9.94 16.89
N LEU A 608 19.54 9.59 17.24
CA LEU A 608 19.24 8.64 18.31
C LEU A 608 19.17 7.20 17.80
N ILE A 609 18.46 6.95 16.71
CA ILE A 609 18.08 5.58 16.33
C ILE A 609 18.96 5.02 15.18
N LYS A 610 19.48 5.89 14.32
CA LYS A 610 20.31 5.52 13.15
C LYS A 610 21.54 6.42 13.01
N PRO A 611 22.43 6.48 14.02
CA PRO A 611 23.59 7.34 13.95
C PRO A 611 24.53 6.90 12.81
N GLU A 612 24.98 7.85 12.01
CA GLU A 612 25.86 7.58 10.86
C GLU A 612 27.35 7.49 11.25
N THR A 613 27.67 7.83 12.50
CA THR A 613 29.03 7.83 13.05
C THR A 613 29.19 6.74 14.10
N LYS A 614 30.44 6.35 14.36
CA LYS A 614 30.83 5.50 15.49
C LYS A 614 31.70 6.26 16.51
N GLU A 615 31.89 7.55 16.29
CA GLU A 615 32.67 8.44 17.14
C GLU A 615 31.84 9.00 18.29
N THR A 616 32.50 9.68 19.23
CA THR A 616 31.83 10.38 20.34
C THR A 616 30.85 11.43 19.81
N VAL A 617 29.58 11.35 20.22
CA VAL A 617 28.52 12.27 19.78
C VAL A 617 28.19 13.33 20.83
N TYR A 618 28.53 13.08 22.09
CA TYR A 618 28.30 14.01 23.19
C TYR A 618 29.26 13.71 24.35
N SER A 619 29.72 14.75 25.04
CA SER A 619 30.58 14.65 26.21
C SER A 619 30.29 15.79 27.17
N ARG A 620 30.38 15.52 28.47
CA ARG A 620 30.21 16.51 29.51
C ARG A 620 31.17 16.25 30.67
N TYR A 621 31.78 17.32 31.13
CA TYR A 621 32.60 17.32 32.34
C TYR A 621 31.76 17.78 33.54
N PHE A 622 31.83 17.04 34.63
CA PHE A 622 31.15 17.37 35.89
C PHE A 622 32.19 17.82 36.92
N GLU A 623 32.19 19.11 37.24
CA GLU A 623 33.22 19.72 38.09
C GLU A 623 33.18 19.18 39.53
N GLU A 624 32.00 18.99 40.11
CA GLU A 624 31.85 18.56 41.51
C GLU A 624 32.38 17.13 41.72
N GLU A 625 32.09 16.24 40.79
CA GLU A 625 32.53 14.85 40.81
C GLU A 625 33.92 14.64 40.20
N ASN A 626 34.45 15.65 39.49
CA ASN A 626 35.70 15.60 38.72
C ASN A 626 35.74 14.38 37.78
N ILE A 627 34.68 14.21 36.98
CA ILE A 627 34.55 13.14 35.99
C ILE A 627 34.19 13.72 34.62
N ASN A 628 34.80 13.17 33.57
CA ASN A 628 34.37 13.38 32.20
C ASN A 628 33.53 12.18 31.75
N ILE A 629 32.33 12.43 31.26
CA ILE A 629 31.45 11.39 30.71
C ILE A 629 31.20 11.66 29.24
N SER A 630 31.41 10.67 28.39
CA SER A 630 31.14 10.76 26.95
C SER A 630 30.33 9.56 26.45
N ILE A 631 29.64 9.74 25.33
CA ILE A 631 28.84 8.68 24.71
C ILE A 631 29.15 8.58 23.21
N ARG A 632 29.17 7.35 22.70
CA ARG A 632 29.26 7.05 21.27
C ARG A 632 28.32 5.91 20.88
N PRO A 633 27.87 5.85 19.62
CA PRO A 633 27.12 4.71 19.11
C PRO A 633 27.88 3.38 19.29
N PHE A 634 27.13 2.31 19.56
CA PHE A 634 27.65 0.95 19.68
C PHE A 634 28.25 0.47 18.36
N ASP A 635 29.43 -0.15 18.44
CA ASP A 635 30.09 -0.78 17.29
C ASP A 635 30.16 -2.29 17.53
N ILE A 636 29.28 -3.05 16.87
CA ILE A 636 29.19 -4.51 17.04
C ILE A 636 30.53 -5.24 16.85
N GLU A 637 31.42 -4.73 16.00
CA GLU A 637 32.71 -5.38 15.76
C GLU A 637 33.72 -5.14 16.90
N LYS A 638 33.57 -4.03 17.66
CA LYS A 638 34.47 -3.66 18.77
C LYS A 638 33.92 -4.02 20.14
N ASP A 639 32.62 -3.81 20.32
CA ASP A 639 31.99 -3.73 21.64
C ASP A 639 31.24 -5.01 22.02
N PHE A 640 30.95 -5.89 21.07
CA PHE A 640 30.08 -7.04 21.28
C PHE A 640 30.55 -7.95 22.43
N GLU A 641 31.85 -8.28 22.47
CA GLU A 641 32.39 -9.17 23.51
C GLU A 641 32.28 -8.55 24.90
N MET A 642 32.57 -7.25 25.01
CA MET A 642 32.43 -6.50 26.26
C MET A 642 30.97 -6.46 26.72
N ILE A 643 30.02 -6.20 25.81
CA ILE A 643 28.59 -6.20 26.14
C ILE A 643 28.09 -7.60 26.52
N HIS A 644 28.58 -8.65 25.87
CA HIS A 644 28.26 -10.03 26.26
C HIS A 644 28.71 -10.31 27.70
N GLU A 645 29.94 -9.91 28.07
CA GLU A 645 30.44 -10.04 29.44
C GLU A 645 29.57 -9.26 30.44
N TRP A 646 29.15 -8.04 30.08
CA TRP A 646 28.28 -7.20 30.91
C TRP A 646 26.92 -7.85 31.20
N PHE A 647 26.24 -8.38 30.18
CA PHE A 647 24.95 -9.07 30.39
C PHE A 647 25.08 -10.36 31.21
N ASN A 648 26.27 -10.97 31.25
CA ASN A 648 26.55 -12.17 32.04
C ASN A 648 26.91 -11.88 33.52
N MET A 649 26.97 -10.61 33.94
CA MET A 649 27.21 -10.24 35.33
C MET A 649 26.02 -10.56 36.23
N GLU A 650 26.27 -10.97 37.48
CA GLU A 650 25.23 -11.45 38.41
C GLU A 650 24.10 -10.45 38.69
N HIS A 651 24.38 -9.14 38.72
CA HIS A 651 23.33 -8.12 38.92
C HIS A 651 22.49 -7.86 37.66
N ALA A 652 22.96 -8.23 36.47
CA ALA A 652 22.27 -8.01 35.21
C ALA A 652 21.19 -9.06 34.93
N LYS A 653 21.49 -10.32 35.24
CA LYS A 653 20.66 -11.50 34.91
C LYS A 653 19.17 -11.37 35.29
N PRO A 654 18.80 -10.91 36.50
CA PRO A 654 17.39 -10.86 36.90
C PRO A 654 16.53 -9.90 36.06
N PHE A 655 17.15 -8.85 35.50
CA PHE A 655 16.43 -7.75 34.84
C PHE A 655 16.51 -7.82 33.31
N TRP A 656 17.68 -8.19 32.76
CA TRP A 656 17.92 -8.16 31.31
C TRP A 656 17.63 -9.48 30.63
N LYS A 657 17.92 -10.63 31.27
CA LYS A 657 17.73 -11.98 30.70
C LYS A 657 18.43 -12.17 29.33
N MET A 658 19.59 -11.51 29.15
CA MET A 658 20.41 -11.56 27.93
C MET A 658 21.73 -12.31 28.14
N ASP A 659 21.85 -13.10 29.21
CA ASP A 659 23.02 -13.92 29.58
C ASP A 659 23.15 -15.22 28.76
N GLY A 660 22.55 -15.25 27.58
CA GLY A 660 22.55 -16.40 26.68
C GLY A 660 23.83 -16.59 25.85
N PRO A 661 23.82 -17.56 24.93
CA PRO A 661 24.90 -17.78 23.97
C PRO A 661 25.20 -16.52 23.13
N LYS A 662 26.48 -16.33 22.78
CA LYS A 662 26.92 -15.22 21.90
C LYS A 662 26.16 -15.17 20.57
N ARG A 663 25.80 -16.33 20.02
CA ARG A 663 25.01 -16.45 18.79
C ARG A 663 23.67 -15.70 18.89
N ASP A 664 22.97 -15.84 20.00
CA ASP A 664 21.63 -15.28 20.18
C ASP A 664 21.70 -13.77 20.45
N LEU A 665 22.69 -13.34 21.24
CA LEU A 665 22.95 -11.92 21.45
C LEU A 665 23.40 -11.23 20.14
N GLU A 666 24.23 -11.90 19.33
CA GLU A 666 24.66 -11.36 18.04
C GLU A 666 23.47 -11.25 17.08
N LEU A 667 22.58 -12.25 17.05
CA LEU A 667 21.34 -12.19 16.29
C LEU A 667 20.52 -10.96 16.70
N TRP A 668 20.31 -10.74 18.00
CA TRP A 668 19.57 -9.58 18.50
C TRP A 668 20.19 -8.25 18.06
N PHE A 669 21.52 -8.08 18.19
CA PHE A 669 22.17 -6.85 17.73
C PHE A 669 22.10 -6.67 16.21
N ARG A 670 22.25 -7.75 15.44
CA ARG A 670 22.13 -7.71 13.98
C ARG A 670 20.73 -7.40 13.50
N THR A 671 19.70 -7.63 14.32
CA THR A 671 18.32 -7.24 14.01
C THR A 671 17.97 -5.83 14.49
N ILE A 672 18.50 -5.41 15.64
CA ILE A 672 18.14 -4.14 16.24
C ILE A 672 18.85 -2.94 15.61
N LEU A 673 20.14 -3.08 15.27
CA LEU A 673 20.94 -1.99 14.68
C LEU A 673 20.39 -1.47 13.34
N PRO A 674 19.88 -2.31 12.41
CA PRO A 674 19.22 -1.81 11.22
C PRO A 674 17.77 -1.37 11.47
N SER A 675 17.18 -1.59 12.65
CA SER A 675 15.77 -1.30 12.97
C SER A 675 15.45 0.20 13.00
N ASP A 676 14.16 0.55 13.08
CA ASP A 676 13.69 1.92 13.34
C ASP A 676 13.13 2.02 14.77
N GLU A 677 13.43 1.03 15.61
CA GLU A 677 12.88 0.90 16.95
C GLU A 677 13.84 1.47 17.98
N GLN A 678 15.10 1.03 17.97
CA GLN A 678 16.07 1.46 18.96
C GLN A 678 17.50 1.34 18.45
N HIS A 679 18.42 1.97 19.19
CA HIS A 679 19.86 1.84 19.01
C HIS A 679 20.54 1.66 20.36
N SER A 680 21.82 1.29 20.38
CA SER A 680 22.61 1.17 21.61
C SER A 680 23.82 2.11 21.56
N PHE A 681 24.16 2.72 22.69
CA PHE A 681 25.30 3.62 22.84
C PHE A 681 26.17 3.16 24.00
N ILE A 682 27.48 3.32 23.85
CA ILE A 682 28.46 3.05 24.91
C ILE A 682 28.84 4.36 25.59
N GLY A 683 28.68 4.36 26.90
CA GLY A 683 29.05 5.44 27.79
C GLY A 683 30.40 5.20 28.46
N TYR A 684 31.24 6.22 28.39
CA TYR A 684 32.58 6.24 28.97
C TYR A 684 32.61 7.19 30.16
N VAL A 685 33.26 6.79 31.24
CA VAL A 685 33.58 7.63 32.40
C VAL A 685 35.09 7.65 32.54
N ASN A 686 35.70 8.83 32.38
CA ASN A 686 37.15 9.02 32.35
C ASN A 686 37.83 8.04 31.38
N ASP A 687 37.33 7.98 30.14
CA ASP A 687 37.80 7.13 29.04
C ASP A 687 37.68 5.60 29.26
N VAL A 688 36.97 5.17 30.31
CA VAL A 688 36.66 3.75 30.56
C VAL A 688 35.18 3.49 30.23
N PRO A 689 34.83 2.47 29.41
CA PRO A 689 33.43 2.12 29.18
C PRO A 689 32.81 1.59 30.48
N GLN A 690 31.68 2.15 30.90
CA GLN A 690 31.06 1.85 32.20
C GLN A 690 29.54 1.67 32.15
N PHE A 691 28.88 2.11 31.08
CA PHE A 691 27.43 1.96 30.92
C PHE A 691 27.06 1.87 29.45
N SER A 692 25.84 1.40 29.18
CA SER A 692 25.17 1.60 27.90
C SER A 692 23.82 2.26 28.12
N PHE A 693 23.39 3.06 27.15
CA PHE A 693 22.02 3.53 27.09
C PHE A 693 21.45 3.24 25.70
N GLU A 694 20.17 2.86 25.66
CA GLU A 694 19.51 2.37 24.46
C GLU A 694 18.28 3.22 24.21
N PRO A 695 18.40 4.31 23.43
CA PRO A 695 17.24 5.11 23.07
C PRO A 695 16.35 4.32 22.13
N TYR A 696 15.04 4.36 22.39
CA TYR A 696 14.03 3.72 21.56
C TYR A 696 12.92 4.70 21.18
N TRP A 697 12.21 4.36 20.11
CA TRP A 697 11.13 5.16 19.55
C TRP A 697 9.79 4.43 19.74
N PRO A 698 8.93 4.87 20.70
CA PRO A 698 7.61 4.28 20.98
C PRO A 698 6.70 4.06 19.75
N MET A 699 6.89 4.83 18.67
CA MET A 699 6.13 4.63 17.44
C MET A 699 6.42 3.30 16.74
N ARG A 700 7.53 2.64 17.08
CA ARG A 700 7.93 1.33 16.57
C ARG A 700 8.17 0.30 17.68
N ASP A 701 8.40 0.74 18.90
CA ASP A 701 8.47 -0.12 20.09
C ASP A 701 7.07 -0.54 20.60
N ILE A 702 6.98 -1.72 21.22
CA ILE A 702 5.75 -2.29 21.79
C ILE A 702 5.12 -1.40 22.87
N VAL A 703 5.91 -0.63 23.64
CA VAL A 703 5.44 0.27 24.70
C VAL A 703 4.46 1.32 24.17
N GLY A 704 4.61 1.75 22.91
CA GLY A 704 3.70 2.71 22.29
C GLY A 704 2.29 2.18 22.03
N ALA A 705 2.02 0.90 22.27
CA ALA A 705 0.67 0.33 22.27
C ALA A 705 -0.04 0.45 23.63
N TYR A 706 0.68 0.85 24.70
CA TYR A 706 0.15 0.91 26.07
C TYR A 706 -0.27 2.31 26.52
N TYR A 707 -0.07 3.33 25.66
CA TYR A 707 -0.52 4.70 25.88
C TYR A 707 -0.67 5.41 24.53
N GLU A 708 -1.23 6.63 24.52
CA GLU A 708 -1.31 7.47 23.33
C GLU A 708 0.06 8.06 22.98
N ALA A 709 0.91 7.24 22.35
CA ALA A 709 2.25 7.64 21.94
C ALA A 709 2.22 8.73 20.86
N LEU A 710 3.04 9.77 21.04
CA LEU A 710 3.26 10.82 20.05
C LEU A 710 4.54 10.54 19.25
N PRO A 711 4.61 10.95 17.97
CA PRO A 711 5.81 10.78 17.15
C PRO A 711 7.09 11.43 17.72
N THR A 712 6.94 12.42 18.58
CA THR A 712 8.02 13.14 19.27
C THR A 712 8.48 12.46 20.56
N ASP A 713 7.82 11.39 20.99
CA ASP A 713 8.18 10.67 22.20
C ASP A 713 9.38 9.77 21.89
N TYR A 714 10.33 9.73 22.81
CA TYR A 714 11.44 8.77 22.82
C TYR A 714 11.50 8.14 24.19
N GLY A 715 12.11 6.98 24.34
CA GLY A 715 12.45 6.43 25.64
C GLY A 715 13.88 5.98 25.68
N THR A 716 14.33 5.50 26.82
CA THR A 716 15.67 4.91 26.92
C THR A 716 15.73 3.80 27.96
N HIS A 717 16.39 2.69 27.60
CA HIS A 717 16.89 1.73 28.57
C HIS A 717 18.29 2.11 29.00
N PHE A 718 18.66 1.76 30.23
CA PHE A 718 19.94 2.14 30.80
C PHE A 718 20.56 0.97 31.55
N PHE A 719 21.79 0.64 31.21
CA PHE A 719 22.56 -0.46 31.78
C PHE A 719 23.87 0.06 32.39
N VAL A 720 24.20 -0.34 33.61
CA VAL A 720 25.48 -0.02 34.25
C VAL A 720 26.31 -1.31 34.39
N ALA A 721 27.54 -1.29 33.87
CA ALA A 721 28.46 -2.42 33.87
C ALA A 721 28.83 -2.85 35.29
N GLU A 722 29.61 -2.06 36.02
CA GLU A 722 30.00 -2.42 37.38
C GLU A 722 29.27 -1.58 38.43
N THR A 723 28.66 -2.26 39.40
CA THR A 723 28.03 -1.61 40.57
C THR A 723 28.99 -1.52 41.75
N GLN A 724 30.06 -0.72 41.60
CA GLN A 724 30.97 -0.44 42.72
C GLN A 724 30.33 0.59 43.67
N LYS A 725 30.13 0.23 44.95
CA LYS A 725 29.41 1.06 45.94
C LYS A 725 30.05 2.43 46.20
N ASP A 726 31.34 2.56 45.90
CA ASP A 726 32.17 3.75 46.06
C ASP A 726 32.21 4.64 44.81
N LYS A 727 31.79 4.14 43.64
CA LYS A 727 31.72 4.93 42.41
C LYS A 727 30.32 5.53 42.22
N LYS A 728 30.21 6.86 42.34
CA LYS A 728 28.95 7.62 42.29
C LYS A 728 28.75 8.37 40.96
N PHE A 729 28.80 7.68 39.82
CA PHE A 729 28.59 8.31 38.52
C PHE A 729 27.23 8.00 37.88
N SER A 730 26.43 7.08 38.43
CA SER A 730 25.17 6.65 37.78
C SER A 730 24.20 7.80 37.50
N PHE A 731 24.06 8.76 38.42
CA PHE A 731 23.18 9.90 38.21
C PHE A 731 23.66 10.77 37.04
N GLN A 732 24.94 11.11 37.01
CA GLN A 732 25.59 11.92 35.97
C GLN A 732 25.56 11.20 34.61
N SER A 733 25.70 9.87 34.59
CA SER A 733 25.59 9.09 33.35
C SER A 733 24.16 9.13 32.77
N PHE A 734 23.12 9.08 33.61
CA PHE A 734 21.75 9.31 33.14
C PHE A 734 21.54 10.77 32.68
N GLN A 735 22.12 11.76 33.37
CA GLN A 735 22.07 13.17 32.92
C GLN A 735 22.66 13.32 31.52
N VAL A 736 23.81 12.71 31.24
CA VAL A 736 24.45 12.77 29.91
C VAL A 736 23.56 12.17 28.82
N ALA A 737 22.89 11.05 29.10
CA ALA A 737 21.93 10.46 28.16
C ALA A 737 20.74 11.39 27.90
N LEU A 738 20.17 11.99 28.95
CA LEU A 738 19.05 12.93 28.82
C LEU A 738 19.44 14.26 28.19
N ASP A 739 20.65 14.77 28.46
CA ASP A 739 21.19 15.95 27.79
C ASP A 739 21.23 15.71 26.27
N TYR A 740 21.78 14.57 25.85
CA TYR A 740 21.85 14.20 24.43
C TYR A 740 20.47 13.94 23.80
N ILE A 741 19.52 13.38 24.54
CA ILE A 741 18.15 13.19 24.05
C ILE A 741 17.46 14.55 23.89
N PHE A 742 17.50 15.42 24.91
CA PHE A 742 16.77 16.69 24.92
C PHE A 742 17.44 17.83 24.15
N MET A 743 18.73 17.73 23.80
CA MET A 743 19.37 18.67 22.86
C MET A 743 18.76 18.57 21.46
N LEU A 744 18.08 17.46 21.13
CA LEU A 744 17.45 17.24 19.84
C LEU A 744 16.06 17.90 19.83
N PRO A 745 15.79 18.84 18.90
CA PRO A 745 14.56 19.62 18.90
C PRO A 745 13.31 18.77 18.62
N GLU A 746 13.44 17.67 17.88
CA GLU A 746 12.35 16.75 17.54
C GLU A 746 11.81 15.95 18.74
N VAL A 747 12.57 15.87 19.84
CA VAL A 747 12.15 15.14 21.05
C VAL A 747 11.24 16.03 21.89
N GLY A 748 10.02 15.55 22.16
CA GLY A 748 9.05 16.21 23.03
C GLY A 748 9.20 15.78 24.50
N LYS A 749 9.15 14.48 24.75
CA LYS A 749 9.34 13.87 26.07
C LYS A 749 10.15 12.59 25.98
N CYS A 750 10.87 12.28 27.07
CA CYS A 750 11.50 10.99 27.27
C CYS A 750 10.62 10.13 28.19
N ILE A 751 10.24 8.94 27.75
CA ILE A 751 9.40 8.01 28.49
C ILE A 751 10.25 6.90 29.10
N GLY A 752 9.75 6.28 30.16
CA GLY A 752 10.38 5.14 30.82
C GLY A 752 9.35 4.13 31.29
N GLU A 753 9.70 2.86 31.20
CA GLU A 753 8.87 1.72 31.52
C GLU A 753 9.63 0.69 32.39
N ALA A 754 10.27 1.21 33.45
CA ALA A 754 10.99 0.39 34.42
C ALA A 754 10.04 -0.56 35.14
N SER A 755 10.51 -1.79 35.41
CA SER A 755 9.77 -2.76 36.24
C SER A 755 9.40 -2.14 37.59
N VAL A 756 8.22 -2.44 38.10
CA VAL A 756 7.78 -2.00 39.43
C VAL A 756 8.72 -2.48 40.55
N ASP A 757 9.47 -3.55 40.31
CA ASP A 757 10.47 -4.10 41.23
C ASP A 757 11.83 -3.37 41.15
N ALA A 758 12.06 -2.53 40.15
CA ALA A 758 13.31 -1.80 39.94
C ALA A 758 13.39 -0.49 40.76
N VAL A 759 13.15 -0.58 42.08
CA VAL A 759 13.11 0.56 43.01
C VAL A 759 14.33 1.50 42.93
N PRO A 760 15.59 1.00 42.79
CA PRO A 760 16.74 1.90 42.65
C PRO A 760 16.68 2.81 41.41
N THR A 761 16.26 2.27 40.27
CA THR A 761 16.13 3.01 39.02
C THR A 761 15.05 4.08 39.13
N ASP A 762 13.88 3.70 39.67
CA ASP A 762 12.76 4.62 39.90
C ASP A 762 13.15 5.84 40.76
N ARG A 763 13.96 5.63 41.80
CA ARG A 763 14.48 6.74 42.64
C ARG A 763 15.41 7.68 41.88
N ILE A 764 16.22 7.17 40.95
CA ILE A 764 17.15 7.98 40.14
C ILE A 764 16.37 8.81 39.13
N ILE A 765 15.49 8.19 38.35
CA ILE A 765 14.74 8.88 37.30
C ILE A 765 13.78 9.93 37.87
N THR A 766 13.19 9.69 39.05
CA THR A 766 12.35 10.69 39.74
C THR A 766 13.15 11.96 40.08
N LYS A 767 14.43 11.83 40.44
CA LYS A 767 15.31 12.99 40.68
C LYS A 767 15.67 13.75 39.40
N LEU A 768 15.63 13.07 38.26
CA LEU A 768 15.86 13.64 36.93
C LEU A 768 14.59 14.25 36.33
N GLY A 769 13.48 14.31 37.07
CA GLY A 769 12.25 14.97 36.62
C GLY A 769 11.24 14.04 35.96
N TYR A 770 11.42 12.72 36.00
CA TYR A 770 10.38 11.79 35.60
C TYR A 770 9.20 11.81 36.58
N THR A 771 7.99 11.86 36.03
CA THR A 771 6.72 11.70 36.75
C THR A 771 6.11 10.34 36.44
N ARG A 772 5.44 9.72 37.42
CA ARG A 772 4.70 8.48 37.21
C ARG A 772 3.30 8.79 36.70
N GLU A 773 2.95 8.19 35.57
CA GLU A 773 1.65 8.39 34.89
C GLU A 773 0.70 7.22 35.13
N GLY A 774 1.25 6.01 35.29
CA GLY A 774 0.45 4.82 35.52
C GLY A 774 1.29 3.57 35.67
N VAL A 775 0.60 2.43 35.75
CA VAL A 775 1.19 1.09 35.71
C VAL A 775 0.66 0.40 34.46
N ILE A 776 1.55 -0.19 33.67
CA ILE A 776 1.22 -0.93 32.44
C ILE A 776 1.60 -2.40 32.59
N GLU A 777 0.77 -3.28 32.03
CA GLU A 777 0.98 -4.73 32.02
C GLU A 777 1.49 -5.17 30.65
N MET A 778 2.80 -5.36 30.52
CA MET A 778 3.44 -5.81 29.28
C MET A 778 3.62 -7.34 29.31
N PRO A 779 3.83 -8.03 28.16
CA PRO A 779 3.84 -9.49 28.11
C PRO A 779 4.89 -10.15 28.99
N HIS A 780 5.95 -9.40 29.35
CA HIS A 780 7.11 -9.89 30.09
C HIS A 780 7.37 -9.14 31.41
N LYS A 781 6.63 -8.07 31.73
CA LYS A 781 6.79 -7.28 32.97
C LYS A 781 5.58 -6.41 33.29
N THR A 782 5.37 -6.15 34.57
CA THR A 782 4.54 -5.03 35.07
C THR A 782 5.47 -3.83 35.29
N ALA A 783 5.17 -2.69 34.66
CA ALA A 783 6.07 -1.53 34.64
C ALA A 783 5.38 -0.22 35.06
N TYR A 784 6.13 0.67 35.70
CA TYR A 784 5.71 2.06 35.86
C TYR A 784 5.89 2.80 34.54
N LEU A 785 4.80 3.32 33.97
CA LEU A 785 4.88 4.27 32.87
C LEU A 785 5.24 5.64 33.45
N THR A 786 6.38 6.18 33.01
CA THR A 786 6.92 7.44 33.49
C THR A 786 7.24 8.38 32.34
N PHE A 787 6.97 9.67 32.51
CA PHE A 787 7.29 10.71 31.52
C PHE A 787 8.26 11.72 32.10
N CYS A 788 9.23 12.14 31.30
CA CYS A 788 10.10 13.27 31.57
C CYS A 788 9.96 14.25 30.41
N THR A 789 9.46 15.45 30.67
CA THR A 789 9.46 16.53 29.68
C THR A 789 10.78 17.27 29.71
N ARG A 790 11.12 17.94 28.61
CA ARG A 790 12.32 18.78 28.53
C ARG A 790 12.34 19.84 29.64
N GLU A 791 11.20 20.48 29.89
CA GLU A 791 11.03 21.48 30.95
C GLU A 791 11.20 20.85 32.34
N GLY A 792 10.56 19.69 32.58
CA GLY A 792 10.67 18.98 33.85
C GLY A 792 12.11 18.54 34.16
N TYR A 793 12.85 18.10 33.14
CA TYR A 793 14.27 17.78 33.26
C TYR A 793 15.10 19.02 33.62
N TRP A 794 14.93 20.11 32.88
CA TRP A 794 15.68 21.35 33.11
C TRP A 794 15.34 22.07 34.41
N GLU A 795 14.16 21.88 34.97
CA GLU A 795 13.84 22.37 36.32
C GLU A 795 14.65 21.64 37.41
N LYS A 796 14.91 20.33 37.21
CA LYS A 796 15.73 19.54 38.14
C LYS A 796 17.22 19.67 37.88
N CYS A 797 17.61 19.91 36.62
CA CYS A 797 18.98 20.01 36.15
C CYS A 797 19.18 21.31 35.34
N PRO A 798 19.16 22.50 35.98
CA PRO A 798 19.20 23.78 35.26
C PRO A 798 20.48 23.99 34.44
N GLU A 799 21.60 23.43 34.90
CA GLU A 799 22.89 23.47 34.21
C GLU A 799 22.80 22.89 32.79
N SER A 800 22.03 21.82 32.61
CA SER A 800 21.82 21.13 31.32
C SER A 800 21.12 22.00 30.28
N ARG A 801 20.34 23.01 30.72
CA ARG A 801 19.67 23.96 29.82
C ARG A 801 20.64 24.94 29.18
N LEU A 802 21.74 25.27 29.86
CA LEU A 802 22.75 26.20 29.37
C LEU A 802 23.61 25.52 28.29
N GLU A 803 24.01 24.28 28.53
CA GLU A 803 24.75 23.44 27.58
C GLU A 803 23.98 23.21 26.28
N ALA A 804 22.66 22.99 26.36
CA ALA A 804 21.81 22.81 25.18
C ALA A 804 21.68 24.05 24.28
N LYS A 805 22.08 25.25 24.74
CA LYS A 805 22.06 26.50 23.96
C LYS A 805 23.41 26.84 23.31
N SER A 806 24.49 26.19 23.73
CA SER A 806 25.87 26.42 23.25
C SER A 806 26.31 25.50 22.12
N VAL A 807 25.49 24.50 21.78
CA VAL A 807 25.63 23.54 20.67
C VAL A 807 24.60 23.86 19.60
#